data_AF-A0A0L1MPQ3-F1
#
_entry.id   AF-A0A0L1MPQ3-F1
#
_cell.length_a   1.000
_cell.length_b   1.000
_cell.length_c   1.000
_cell.angle_alpha   90.00
_cell.angle_beta   90.00
_cell.angle_gamma   90.00
#
_symmetry.space_group_name_H-M   'P 1'
#
loop_
_entity.id
_entity.type
_entity.pdbx_description
1 polymer ?
#
loop_
_entity_poly.entity_id
_entity_poly.type
_entity_poly.pdbx_seq_one_letter_code
_entity_poly.pdbx_strand_id
1 'polypeptide(L)'
;MPCIAGPFIHRGLRPLFRVALCGQLLWPMLVLADTPYDQMVRDARAGNYTPALTVLRQVPGNQASTGQISDHLQIASWAGLDAEVVQVYETQGHNRALPVQALTATARSYRNLKRWDSATQVYNKALALEPQNTDLQLGLAMTQADAGKPDEAVARARALVAAKPDDPSRRLALAYALTRAGATYDALFEYDQAFIRAGTKPDVAREYVIALQRARLPEPALRLARQRPGLLDPVTLRRLEGDLAAERVRLAELATRSEKERYLIADRALADYDQLLATWTPDPQAHDDVIRWRIDRMGALKARARTADVIAEYQKLLAEGVKIPTYALRWVASSYLDQRQPEIATDLYRQVLVAPDADVGDRLEDSTALYYALLESDKADEARKVAEDLAKTQKPRVELKGLPVGNPNDEWMDAQQLAAQAGTYGADLPSGEQRLQTLVDQAPGNLGLRLAQADLYLARDWPRRAENQLKETESMAPRDIGLEVAQGHTAMDLQEWRQMDALTDDVVARFPDNRQVQRLQRQREVHDMAELRVEAYGGKSYGGGNGDAGAVNGSRDFGIETTLYSPPIDEDWRVFVGAGYATGDFQEGTGHHRFQRVGLERRTRDMTLEAEVSNHSYGFGNKQGARLAIARDIDDHWQYGGSLEYLSAQTPLRALNSDITANGGSGFIRWRANESREWRLAVSPSHFSDGNNRVEALLTGREGVYRAPGLQVDLGLEVGTSHNSKSDDVPYFNPKSDFSVLPTVNINHVLYHRYETSWSQQFQAGAGTYSQRDHGTGGVGLLGYGQRYSWNDVFEVGGLLSVINRPYDGDRETDLRLLVDLTYRF
;
A
#
# COMPACT_ATOMS: atom_id res chain seq x y z
N MET A 1 61.21 39.53 -8.35
CA MET A 1 61.96 39.65 -9.62
C MET A 1 61.48 38.55 -10.55
N PRO A 2 61.40 38.78 -11.87
CA PRO A 2 61.37 40.08 -12.59
C PRO A 2 60.04 40.85 -12.30
N CYS A 3 59.81 42.15 -12.52
CA CYS A 3 60.43 43.21 -13.37
C CYS A 3 60.03 43.08 -14.85
N ILE A 4 59.72 44.11 -15.67
CA ILE A 4 59.97 45.58 -15.75
C ILE A 4 58.67 46.21 -16.37
N ALA A 5 58.18 47.47 -16.22
CA ALA A 5 58.70 48.80 -15.87
C ALA A 5 57.66 49.75 -15.16
N GLY A 6 57.94 51.07 -15.15
CA GLY A 6 57.01 52.22 -15.08
C GLY A 6 57.53 53.30 -16.06
N PRO A 7 57.59 54.63 -15.76
CA PRO A 7 56.90 55.42 -14.71
C PRO A 7 56.44 56.84 -15.21
N PHE A 8 55.91 57.71 -14.33
CA PHE A 8 56.08 59.21 -14.20
C PHE A 8 55.03 59.68 -13.13
N ILE A 9 55.26 60.39 -12.01
CA ILE A 9 56.08 61.59 -11.63
C ILE A 9 55.37 62.89 -12.12
N HIS A 10 55.02 63.93 -11.31
CA HIS A 10 55.49 64.40 -9.98
C HIS A 10 54.47 65.27 -9.17
N ARG A 11 54.93 65.75 -7.98
CA ARG A 11 54.60 66.92 -7.09
C ARG A 11 53.59 68.01 -7.55
N GLY A 12 53.00 68.89 -6.70
CA GLY A 12 53.30 69.29 -5.30
C GLY A 12 52.35 70.38 -4.71
N LEU A 13 52.81 71.24 -3.78
CA LEU A 13 51.97 72.13 -2.92
C LEU A 13 51.60 73.53 -3.48
N ARG A 14 50.60 74.15 -2.80
CA ARG A 14 50.11 75.57 -2.81
C ARG A 14 51.20 76.65 -2.98
N PRO A 15 50.87 77.85 -3.54
CA PRO A 15 50.54 79.01 -2.66
C PRO A 15 49.50 80.04 -3.24
N LEU A 16 49.38 81.22 -2.62
CA LEU A 16 48.34 82.25 -2.82
C LEU A 16 48.67 83.37 -3.83
N PHE A 17 47.63 83.94 -4.47
CA PHE A 17 47.33 85.39 -4.62
C PHE A 17 45.77 85.54 -4.71
N ARG A 18 45.01 86.57 -4.33
CA ARG A 18 45.10 88.02 -3.95
C ARG A 18 44.82 89.09 -5.05
N VAL A 19 44.00 90.08 -4.65
CA VAL A 19 43.57 91.33 -5.36
C VAL A 19 42.56 91.12 -6.50
N ALA A 20 41.61 92.03 -6.83
CA ALA A 20 40.50 92.66 -6.08
C ALA A 20 39.92 93.83 -6.91
N LEU A 21 38.58 94.02 -6.95
CA LEU A 21 37.95 95.32 -7.24
C LEU A 21 36.51 95.39 -6.70
N CYS A 22 35.98 96.60 -6.57
CA CYS A 22 34.72 96.91 -5.87
C CYS A 22 33.51 97.09 -6.82
N GLY A 23 32.30 96.90 -6.31
CA GLY A 23 31.04 97.28 -6.95
C GLY A 23 29.86 97.02 -6.03
N GLN A 24 29.12 98.07 -5.65
CA GLN A 24 27.97 97.97 -4.74
C GLN A 24 26.69 97.61 -5.51
N LEU A 25 25.79 96.86 -4.87
CA LEU A 25 24.36 97.21 -4.76
C LEU A 25 23.66 96.34 -3.71
N LEU A 26 22.51 96.79 -3.20
CA LEU A 26 21.84 96.27 -2.01
C LEU A 26 20.63 95.40 -2.36
N TRP A 27 20.51 94.24 -1.72
CA TRP A 27 19.21 93.62 -1.40
C TRP A 27 19.25 92.97 0.00
N PRO A 28 18.14 93.00 0.77
CA PRO A 28 18.11 92.50 2.14
C PRO A 28 18.04 90.97 2.21
N MET A 29 18.74 90.38 3.18
CA MET A 29 18.55 88.96 3.54
C MET A 29 17.23 88.80 4.32
N LEU A 30 16.30 88.00 3.81
CA LEU A 30 15.21 87.44 4.62
C LEU A 30 15.75 86.24 5.42
N VAL A 31 16.18 86.50 6.65
CA VAL A 31 16.42 85.45 7.64
C VAL A 31 15.05 84.91 8.08
N LEU A 32 14.67 83.72 7.59
CA LEU A 32 13.61 82.94 8.20
C LEU A 32 14.13 82.33 9.50
N ALA A 33 13.43 82.60 10.60
CA ALA A 33 13.72 81.98 11.89
C ALA A 33 13.00 80.64 11.99
N ASP A 34 13.75 79.55 12.08
CA ASP A 34 13.21 78.23 12.44
C ASP A 34 12.57 78.29 13.83
N THR A 35 11.32 77.83 13.96
CA THR A 35 10.64 77.79 15.26
C THR A 35 10.95 76.49 16.01
N PRO A 36 10.80 76.45 17.35
CA PRO A 36 10.92 75.21 18.12
C PRO A 36 9.95 74.10 17.67
N TYR A 37 8.83 74.47 17.02
CA TYR A 37 7.88 73.53 16.44
C TYR A 37 8.42 72.86 15.17
N ASP A 38 9.06 73.63 14.27
CA ASP A 38 9.68 73.09 13.05
C ASP A 38 10.78 72.07 13.38
N GLN A 39 11.51 72.29 14.47
CA GLN A 39 12.49 71.35 14.99
C GLN A 39 11.81 70.02 15.42
N MET A 40 10.70 70.08 16.16
CA MET A 40 9.95 68.87 16.56
C MET A 40 9.41 68.10 15.36
N VAL A 41 8.98 68.77 14.28
CA VAL A 41 8.53 68.11 13.04
C VAL A 41 9.70 67.44 12.30
N ARG A 42 10.92 67.99 12.38
CA ARG A 42 12.15 67.34 11.86
C ARG A 42 12.55 66.13 12.69
N ASP A 43 12.54 66.26 14.02
CA ASP A 43 12.87 65.18 14.95
C ASP A 43 11.86 64.01 14.81
N ALA A 44 10.58 64.32 14.57
CA ALA A 44 9.57 63.32 14.23
C ALA A 44 9.86 62.60 12.91
N ARG A 45 10.35 63.27 11.86
CA ARG A 45 10.82 62.60 10.62
C ARG A 45 12.05 61.71 10.86
N ALA A 46 12.85 62.01 11.88
CA ALA A 46 13.96 61.18 12.33
C ALA A 46 13.55 60.04 13.29
N GLY A 47 12.25 59.86 13.55
CA GLY A 47 11.71 58.77 14.39
C GLY A 47 11.33 59.17 15.82
N ASN A 48 11.60 60.39 16.25
CA ASN A 48 11.25 60.88 17.60
C ASN A 48 9.87 61.54 17.60
N TYR A 49 8.81 60.74 17.49
CA TYR A 49 7.44 61.24 17.32
C TYR A 49 6.84 61.91 18.58
N THR A 50 7.25 61.45 19.77
CA THR A 50 6.58 61.77 21.04
C THR A 50 6.54 63.26 21.40
N PRO A 51 7.61 64.07 21.23
CA PRO A 51 7.57 65.50 21.54
C PRO A 51 6.55 66.26 20.67
N ALA A 52 6.56 66.01 19.37
CA ALA A 52 5.65 66.64 18.42
C ALA A 52 4.19 66.26 18.70
N LEU A 53 3.91 64.97 18.94
CA LEU A 53 2.57 64.49 19.27
C LEU A 53 2.04 65.07 20.59
N THR A 54 2.89 65.19 21.62
CA THR A 54 2.50 65.80 22.90
C THR A 54 2.06 67.25 22.73
N VAL A 55 2.75 68.04 21.91
CA VAL A 55 2.35 69.44 21.61
C VAL A 55 1.07 69.48 20.77
N LEU A 56 0.99 68.65 19.71
CA LEU A 56 -0.15 68.64 18.79
C LEU A 56 -1.47 68.25 19.46
N ARG A 57 -1.44 67.25 20.36
CA ARG A 57 -2.59 66.83 21.19
C ARG A 57 -3.12 67.91 22.13
N GLN A 58 -2.32 68.95 22.45
CA GLN A 58 -2.72 70.04 23.34
C GLN A 58 -3.39 71.21 22.61
N VAL A 59 -3.36 71.26 21.27
CA VAL A 59 -3.96 72.36 20.50
C VAL A 59 -5.47 72.09 20.31
N PRO A 60 -6.39 72.97 20.76
CA PRO A 60 -7.82 72.79 20.55
C PRO A 60 -8.18 72.79 19.06
N GLY A 61 -9.02 71.85 18.61
CA GLY A 61 -9.31 71.65 17.17
C GLY A 61 -10.03 72.80 16.45
N ASN A 62 -10.55 73.79 17.19
CA ASN A 62 -11.06 75.06 16.67
C ASN A 62 -10.00 76.17 16.55
N GLN A 63 -8.84 76.01 17.21
CA GLN A 63 -7.69 76.92 17.16
C GLN A 63 -6.53 76.35 16.32
N ALA A 64 -6.47 75.02 16.17
CA ALA A 64 -5.47 74.34 15.35
C ALA A 64 -5.52 74.80 13.89
N SER A 65 -4.37 75.15 13.33
CA SER A 65 -4.20 75.44 11.90
C SER A 65 -4.29 74.15 11.06
N THR A 66 -4.60 74.31 9.77
CA THR A 66 -4.62 73.18 8.82
C THR A 66 -3.24 72.53 8.64
N GLY A 67 -2.15 73.30 8.85
CA GLY A 67 -0.79 72.78 8.91
C GLY A 67 -0.60 71.84 10.11
N GLN A 68 -0.88 72.32 11.33
CA GLN A 68 -0.76 71.50 12.55
C GLN A 68 -1.59 70.22 12.50
N ILE A 69 -2.81 70.26 11.92
CA ILE A 69 -3.62 69.04 11.74
C ILE A 69 -3.00 68.11 10.69
N SER A 70 -2.45 68.64 9.59
CA SER A 70 -1.68 67.85 8.62
C SER A 70 -0.48 67.16 9.29
N ASP A 71 0.29 67.89 10.08
CA ASP A 71 1.46 67.36 10.78
C ASP A 71 1.08 66.33 11.84
N HIS A 72 -0.04 66.52 12.55
CA HIS A 72 -0.58 65.53 13.50
C HIS A 72 -0.97 64.22 12.78
N LEU A 73 -1.71 64.32 11.67
CA LEU A 73 -2.09 63.15 10.87
C LEU A 73 -0.87 62.42 10.30
N GLN A 74 0.15 63.15 9.83
CA GLN A 74 1.38 62.54 9.31
C GLN A 74 2.22 61.88 10.40
N ILE A 75 2.50 62.60 11.50
CA ILE A 75 3.38 62.11 12.58
C ILE A 75 2.72 60.97 13.35
N ALA A 76 1.40 61.01 13.59
CA ALA A 76 0.69 59.89 14.21
C ALA A 76 0.70 58.65 13.29
N SER A 77 0.62 58.83 11.96
CA SER A 77 0.73 57.72 11.00
C SER A 77 2.16 57.15 10.94
N TRP A 78 3.20 57.97 11.05
CA TRP A 78 4.60 57.50 11.18
C TRP A 78 4.82 56.74 12.49
N ALA A 79 4.16 57.14 13.57
CA ALA A 79 4.15 56.45 14.86
C ALA A 79 3.27 55.18 14.90
N GLY A 80 2.57 54.83 13.82
CA GLY A 80 1.65 53.68 13.76
C GLY A 80 0.34 53.85 14.54
N LEU A 81 0.00 55.08 14.95
CA LEU A 81 -1.17 55.41 15.77
C LEU A 81 -2.44 55.61 14.92
N ASP A 82 -2.78 54.61 14.10
CA ASP A 82 -3.83 54.72 13.09
C ASP A 82 -5.21 55.14 13.64
N ALA A 83 -5.53 54.73 14.87
CA ALA A 83 -6.75 55.15 15.57
C ALA A 83 -6.77 56.65 15.87
N GLU A 84 -5.62 57.23 16.25
CA GLU A 84 -5.48 58.67 16.50
C GLU A 84 -5.55 59.46 15.19
N VAL A 85 -4.91 58.98 14.12
CA VAL A 85 -5.00 59.58 12.78
C VAL A 85 -6.46 59.67 12.32
N VAL A 86 -7.21 58.57 12.42
CA VAL A 86 -8.62 58.55 12.04
C VAL A 86 -9.48 59.43 12.96
N GLN A 87 -9.25 59.41 14.28
CA GLN A 87 -9.97 60.29 15.21
C GLN A 87 -9.73 61.78 14.91
N VAL A 88 -8.49 62.20 14.68
CA VAL A 88 -8.12 63.60 14.37
C VAL A 88 -8.70 64.00 13.01
N TYR A 89 -8.67 63.12 12.01
CA TYR A 89 -9.30 63.42 10.71
C TYR A 89 -10.81 63.55 10.85
N GLU A 90 -11.50 62.64 11.53
CA GLU A 90 -12.97 62.68 11.66
C GLU A 90 -13.48 63.85 12.51
N THR A 91 -12.73 64.25 13.56
CA THR A 91 -13.15 65.34 14.46
C THR A 91 -12.67 66.73 14.05
N GLN A 92 -11.53 66.86 13.35
CA GLN A 92 -10.90 68.15 13.05
C GLN A 92 -10.54 68.35 11.57
N GLY A 93 -10.25 67.26 10.84
CA GLY A 93 -9.73 67.30 9.48
C GLY A 93 -10.77 67.22 8.35
N HIS A 94 -11.90 66.54 8.54
CA HIS A 94 -12.79 66.10 7.45
C HIS A 94 -13.31 67.24 6.55
N ASN A 95 -13.60 68.39 7.16
CA ASN A 95 -14.15 69.57 6.50
C ASN A 95 -13.07 70.62 6.13
N ARG A 96 -11.78 70.28 6.24
CA ARG A 96 -10.65 71.16 5.91
C ARG A 96 -9.98 70.74 4.60
N ALA A 97 -9.41 71.72 3.89
CA ALA A 97 -8.56 71.48 2.73
C ALA A 97 -7.18 70.96 3.16
N LEU A 98 -7.09 69.66 3.46
CA LEU A 98 -5.85 69.00 3.85
C LEU A 98 -4.95 68.70 2.63
N PRO A 99 -3.61 68.78 2.78
CA PRO A 99 -2.68 68.40 1.72
C PRO A 99 -2.70 66.89 1.46
N VAL A 100 -2.31 66.49 0.25
CA VAL A 100 -2.29 65.09 -0.19
C VAL A 100 -1.55 64.18 0.79
N GLN A 101 -0.44 64.62 1.37
CA GLN A 101 0.34 63.84 2.36
C GLN A 101 -0.49 63.44 3.60
N ALA A 102 -1.31 64.37 4.13
CA ALA A 102 -2.18 64.11 5.28
C ALA A 102 -3.39 63.26 4.90
N LEU A 103 -3.92 63.41 3.68
CA LEU A 103 -4.95 62.53 3.14
C LEU A 103 -4.41 61.11 2.91
N THR A 104 -3.17 60.94 2.44
CA THR A 104 -2.50 59.64 2.30
C THR A 104 -2.31 58.96 3.65
N ALA A 105 -1.83 59.68 4.66
CA ALA A 105 -1.71 59.19 6.02
C ALA A 105 -3.07 58.69 6.55
N THR A 106 -4.11 59.53 6.42
CA THR A 106 -5.50 59.19 6.78
C THR A 106 -6.02 57.96 6.05
N ALA A 107 -5.83 57.87 4.73
CA ALA A 107 -6.32 56.75 3.92
C ALA A 107 -5.60 55.44 4.23
N ARG A 108 -4.29 55.48 4.53
CA ARG A 108 -3.53 54.35 5.06
C ARG A 108 -4.05 53.91 6.43
N SER A 109 -4.30 54.85 7.34
CA SER A 109 -4.81 54.52 8.67
C SER A 109 -6.23 53.94 8.65
N TYR A 110 -7.13 54.46 7.81
CA TYR A 110 -8.44 53.81 7.57
C TYR A 110 -8.28 52.39 7.02
N ARG A 111 -7.35 52.15 6.09
CA ARG A 111 -7.05 50.80 5.56
C ARG A 111 -6.53 49.88 6.67
N ASN A 112 -5.58 50.33 7.48
CA ASN A 112 -5.04 49.53 8.60
C ASN A 112 -6.13 49.16 9.61
N LEU A 113 -7.06 50.08 9.91
CA LEU A 113 -8.25 49.85 10.76
C LEU A 113 -9.40 49.09 10.06
N LYS A 114 -9.18 48.54 8.85
CA LYS A 114 -10.18 47.78 8.06
C LYS A 114 -11.44 48.57 7.66
N ARG A 115 -11.38 49.91 7.66
CA ARG A 115 -12.47 50.82 7.27
C ARG A 115 -12.38 51.14 5.77
N TRP A 116 -12.57 50.10 4.94
CA TRP A 116 -12.24 50.08 3.51
C TRP A 116 -12.90 51.19 2.67
N ASP A 117 -14.19 51.46 2.87
CA ASP A 117 -14.90 52.51 2.13
C ASP A 117 -14.41 53.91 2.51
N SER A 118 -14.12 54.14 3.79
CA SER A 118 -13.52 55.40 4.27
C SER A 118 -12.12 55.60 3.69
N ALA A 119 -11.28 54.55 3.67
CA ALA A 119 -9.98 54.57 3.00
C ALA A 119 -10.12 54.90 1.50
N THR A 120 -11.02 54.20 0.80
CA THR A 120 -11.31 54.40 -0.63
C THR A 120 -11.76 55.83 -0.93
N GLN A 121 -12.67 56.39 -0.12
CA GLN A 121 -13.12 57.78 -0.26
C GLN A 121 -11.98 58.79 -0.05
N VAL A 122 -11.09 58.59 0.93
CA VAL A 122 -9.97 59.52 1.17
C VAL A 122 -8.88 59.39 0.11
N TYR A 123 -8.56 58.18 -0.38
CA TYR A 123 -7.71 58.01 -1.56
C TYR A 123 -8.30 58.70 -2.80
N ASN A 124 -9.62 58.60 -3.02
CA ASN A 124 -10.28 59.31 -4.11
C ASN A 124 -10.25 60.85 -3.92
N LYS A 125 -10.43 61.36 -2.70
CA LYS A 125 -10.23 62.79 -2.38
C LYS A 125 -8.79 63.24 -2.69
N ALA A 126 -7.78 62.44 -2.37
CA ALA A 126 -6.39 62.75 -2.65
C ALA A 126 -6.06 62.68 -4.16
N LEU A 127 -6.59 61.67 -4.87
CA LEU A 127 -6.43 61.52 -6.33
C LEU A 127 -7.15 62.62 -7.11
N ALA A 128 -8.20 63.25 -6.56
CA ALA A 128 -8.80 64.43 -7.17
C ALA A 128 -7.89 65.67 -7.13
N LEU A 129 -6.92 65.72 -6.20
CA LEU A 129 -5.89 66.77 -6.12
C LEU A 129 -4.66 66.41 -6.97
N GLU A 130 -4.20 65.16 -6.95
CA GLU A 130 -3.05 64.68 -7.73
C GLU A 130 -3.39 63.40 -8.53
N PRO A 131 -4.07 63.51 -9.70
CA PRO A 131 -4.56 62.35 -10.45
C PRO A 131 -3.48 61.37 -10.95
N GLN A 132 -2.23 61.83 -11.07
CA GLN A 132 -1.09 61.02 -11.54
C GLN A 132 -0.15 60.55 -10.42
N ASN A 133 -0.45 60.85 -9.15
CA ASN A 133 0.38 60.40 -8.03
C ASN A 133 0.31 58.86 -7.91
N THR A 134 1.43 58.20 -8.18
CA THR A 134 1.52 56.74 -8.24
C THR A 134 1.29 56.11 -6.87
N ASP A 135 1.78 56.72 -5.78
CA ASP A 135 1.65 56.14 -4.43
C ASP A 135 0.19 56.12 -3.96
N LEU A 136 -0.60 57.13 -4.34
CA LEU A 136 -2.05 57.13 -4.15
C LEU A 136 -2.75 56.04 -4.97
N GLN A 137 -2.37 55.86 -6.24
CA GLN A 137 -2.97 54.85 -7.12
C GLN A 137 -2.65 53.42 -6.62
N LEU A 138 -1.43 53.21 -6.11
CA LEU A 138 -1.00 51.95 -5.50
C LEU A 138 -1.71 51.70 -4.16
N GLY A 139 -1.75 52.70 -3.27
CA GLY A 139 -2.43 52.60 -1.98
C GLY A 139 -3.92 52.30 -2.12
N LEU A 140 -4.57 52.88 -3.14
CA LEU A 140 -5.96 52.57 -3.48
C LEU A 140 -6.14 51.17 -4.06
N ALA A 141 -5.25 50.70 -4.95
CA ALA A 141 -5.30 49.34 -5.47
C ALA A 141 -5.14 48.30 -4.34
N MET A 142 -4.19 48.51 -3.42
CA MET A 142 -4.06 47.66 -2.23
C MET A 142 -5.30 47.72 -1.33
N THR A 143 -5.95 48.89 -1.21
CA THR A 143 -7.20 49.04 -0.45
C THR A 143 -8.36 48.27 -1.09
N GLN A 144 -8.49 48.26 -2.42
CA GLN A 144 -9.48 47.44 -3.12
C GLN A 144 -9.22 45.94 -2.94
N ALA A 145 -7.96 45.51 -3.00
CA ALA A 145 -7.56 44.13 -2.73
C ALA A 145 -7.88 43.71 -1.27
N ASP A 146 -7.77 44.64 -0.32
CA ASP A 146 -8.19 44.42 1.06
C ASP A 146 -9.73 44.40 1.23
N ALA A 147 -10.45 45.26 0.50
CA ALA A 147 -11.90 45.41 0.53
C ALA A 147 -12.69 44.25 -0.08
N GLY A 148 -12.04 43.15 -0.46
CA GLY A 148 -12.68 42.03 -1.17
C GLY A 148 -13.00 42.33 -2.63
N LYS A 149 -12.29 43.28 -3.27
CA LYS A 149 -12.42 43.63 -4.69
C LYS A 149 -11.15 43.32 -5.48
N PRO A 150 -10.70 42.05 -5.52
CA PRO A 150 -9.42 41.67 -6.11
C PRO A 150 -9.35 41.98 -7.61
N ASP A 151 -10.42 41.76 -8.38
CA ASP A 151 -10.40 41.96 -9.83
C ASP A 151 -10.20 43.44 -10.21
N GLU A 152 -10.88 44.36 -9.51
CA GLU A 152 -10.66 45.81 -9.68
C GLU A 152 -9.20 46.19 -9.34
N ALA A 153 -8.66 45.61 -8.26
CA ALA A 153 -7.31 45.87 -7.80
C ALA A 153 -6.25 45.35 -8.77
N VAL A 154 -6.43 44.12 -9.29
CA VAL A 154 -5.55 43.49 -10.29
C VAL A 154 -5.61 44.25 -11.60
N ALA A 155 -6.81 44.62 -12.09
CA ALA A 155 -6.95 45.42 -13.30
C ALA A 155 -6.25 46.79 -13.18
N ARG A 156 -6.45 47.49 -12.05
CA ARG A 156 -5.76 48.76 -11.76
C ARG A 156 -4.25 48.57 -11.68
N ALA A 157 -3.77 47.61 -10.90
CA ALA A 157 -2.33 47.41 -10.70
C ALA A 157 -1.61 46.91 -11.98
N ARG A 158 -2.27 46.11 -12.83
CA ARG A 158 -1.75 45.74 -14.17
C ARG A 158 -1.55 46.98 -15.04
N ALA A 159 -2.48 47.95 -15.03
CA ALA A 159 -2.30 49.21 -15.75
C ALA A 159 -1.14 50.06 -15.20
N LEU A 160 -0.92 50.07 -13.88
CA LEU A 160 0.22 50.77 -13.26
C LEU A 160 1.54 50.14 -13.68
N VAL A 161 1.68 48.81 -13.62
CA VAL A 161 2.87 48.08 -14.06
C VAL A 161 3.11 48.27 -15.57
N ALA A 162 2.08 48.20 -16.41
CA ALA A 162 2.21 48.46 -17.84
C ALA A 162 2.75 49.87 -18.15
N ALA A 163 2.39 50.87 -17.35
CA ALA A 163 2.88 52.24 -17.51
C ALA A 163 4.34 52.46 -17.05
N LYS A 164 4.89 51.60 -16.18
CA LYS A 164 6.33 51.53 -15.85
C LYS A 164 6.73 50.09 -15.46
N PRO A 165 7.13 49.24 -16.42
CA PRO A 165 7.43 47.83 -16.15
C PRO A 165 8.62 47.57 -15.23
N ASP A 166 9.46 48.58 -14.97
CA ASP A 166 10.65 48.46 -14.11
C ASP A 166 10.52 49.15 -12.74
N ASP A 167 9.31 49.58 -12.37
CA ASP A 167 9.01 50.13 -11.05
C ASP A 167 8.65 49.00 -10.05
N PRO A 168 9.51 48.67 -9.07
CA PRO A 168 9.29 47.54 -8.16
C PRO A 168 8.09 47.77 -7.24
N SER A 169 7.76 49.02 -6.89
CA SER A 169 6.62 49.34 -6.03
C SER A 169 5.30 49.01 -6.71
N ARG A 170 5.23 49.18 -8.05
CA ARG A 170 4.06 48.82 -8.86
C ARG A 170 3.88 47.31 -8.94
N ARG A 171 4.97 46.58 -9.14
CA ARG A 171 4.97 45.12 -9.17
C ARG A 171 4.57 44.53 -7.82
N LEU A 172 5.09 45.05 -6.70
CA LEU A 172 4.64 44.64 -5.36
C LEU A 172 3.14 44.87 -5.12
N ALA A 173 2.56 45.97 -5.58
CA ALA A 173 1.12 46.21 -5.44
C ALA A 173 0.27 45.28 -6.33
N LEU A 174 0.75 44.96 -7.54
CA LEU A 174 0.11 43.96 -8.40
C LEU A 174 0.21 42.56 -7.80
N ALA A 175 1.38 42.16 -7.31
CA ALA A 175 1.60 40.90 -6.62
C ALA A 175 0.72 40.77 -5.35
N TYR A 176 0.55 41.86 -4.61
CA TYR A 176 -0.38 41.93 -3.48
C TYR A 176 -1.84 41.75 -3.91
N ALA A 177 -2.28 42.43 -4.98
CA ALA A 177 -3.64 42.28 -5.52
C ALA A 177 -3.89 40.85 -6.02
N LEU A 178 -2.93 40.24 -6.74
CA LEU A 178 -2.99 38.86 -7.22
C LEU A 178 -3.01 37.86 -6.05
N THR A 179 -2.26 38.12 -4.97
CA THR A 179 -2.33 37.32 -3.73
C THR A 179 -3.75 37.33 -3.16
N ARG A 180 -4.42 38.49 -3.13
CA ARG A 180 -5.81 38.61 -2.66
C ARG A 180 -6.86 38.10 -3.65
N ALA A 181 -6.47 37.91 -4.92
CA ALA A 181 -7.25 37.19 -5.93
C ALA A 181 -7.10 35.65 -5.84
N GLY A 182 -6.21 35.13 -4.98
CA GLY A 182 -5.85 33.70 -4.96
C GLY A 182 -4.95 33.25 -6.12
N ALA A 183 -4.48 34.17 -6.96
CA ALA A 183 -3.63 33.89 -8.12
C ALA A 183 -2.16 33.74 -7.70
N THR A 184 -1.86 32.71 -6.90
CA THR A 184 -0.57 32.52 -6.20
C THR A 184 0.66 32.54 -7.12
N TYR A 185 0.59 31.91 -8.30
CA TYR A 185 1.72 31.86 -9.23
C TYR A 185 1.92 33.16 -10.01
N ASP A 186 0.84 33.82 -10.46
CA ASP A 186 0.89 35.18 -11.02
C ASP A 186 1.48 36.17 -9.98
N ALA A 187 1.08 36.04 -8.72
CA ALA A 187 1.59 36.85 -7.63
C ALA A 187 3.10 36.60 -7.41
N LEU A 188 3.53 35.34 -7.36
CA LEU A 188 4.95 34.97 -7.23
C LEU A 188 5.79 35.56 -8.38
N PHE A 189 5.30 35.51 -9.62
CA PHE A 189 5.98 36.12 -10.77
C PHE A 189 6.18 37.62 -10.57
N GLU A 190 5.16 38.36 -10.12
CA GLU A 190 5.31 39.80 -9.89
C GLU A 190 6.18 40.14 -8.65
N TYR A 191 6.19 39.28 -7.62
CA TYR A 191 7.15 39.39 -6.52
C TYR A 191 8.61 39.12 -6.96
N ASP A 192 8.84 38.10 -7.79
CA ASP A 192 10.14 37.81 -8.41
C ASP A 192 10.62 38.98 -9.27
N GLN A 193 9.75 39.50 -10.13
CA GLN A 193 10.05 40.64 -10.98
C GLN A 193 10.31 41.93 -10.18
N ALA A 194 9.74 42.09 -8.99
CA ALA A 194 10.14 43.15 -8.04
C ALA A 194 11.50 42.86 -7.38
N PHE A 195 11.76 41.61 -6.99
CA PHE A 195 13.00 41.18 -6.34
C PHE A 195 14.23 41.31 -7.26
N ILE A 196 14.11 40.95 -8.55
CA ILE A 196 15.18 41.15 -9.54
C ILE A 196 15.59 42.64 -9.65
N ARG A 197 14.64 43.56 -9.46
CA ARG A 197 14.84 45.01 -9.64
C ARG A 197 15.27 45.75 -8.38
N ALA A 198 14.84 45.30 -7.20
CA ALA A 198 15.06 46.00 -5.94
C ALA A 198 15.31 45.08 -4.73
N GLY A 199 15.68 43.82 -4.96
CA GLY A 199 15.89 42.80 -3.93
C GLY A 199 17.03 43.07 -2.96
N THR A 200 17.77 44.18 -3.06
CA THR A 200 18.65 44.68 -1.99
C THR A 200 17.86 45.33 -0.84
N LYS A 201 16.63 45.80 -1.09
CA LYS A 201 15.77 46.38 -0.04
C LYS A 201 15.17 45.26 0.84
N PRO A 202 15.13 45.42 2.18
CA PRO A 202 14.60 44.40 3.08
C PRO A 202 13.10 44.12 2.91
N ASP A 203 12.29 45.13 2.57
CA ASP A 203 10.86 44.98 2.31
C ASP A 203 10.60 44.11 1.07
N VAL A 204 11.21 44.45 -0.07
CA VAL A 204 11.09 43.68 -1.33
C VAL A 204 11.54 42.23 -1.11
N ALA A 205 12.66 42.02 -0.40
CA ALA A 205 13.18 40.68 -0.13
C ALA A 205 12.28 39.88 0.81
N ARG A 206 11.68 40.49 1.83
CA ARG A 206 10.75 39.82 2.75
C ARG A 206 9.48 39.40 2.03
N GLU A 207 8.86 40.29 1.26
CA GLU A 207 7.63 39.95 0.52
C GLU A 207 7.86 38.83 -0.50
N TYR A 208 9.04 38.77 -1.14
CA TYR A 208 9.43 37.67 -2.03
C TYR A 208 9.61 36.33 -1.29
N VAL A 209 10.23 36.32 -0.11
CA VAL A 209 10.33 35.11 0.73
C VAL A 209 8.95 34.60 1.16
N ILE A 210 8.05 35.52 1.55
CA ILE A 210 6.66 35.18 1.88
C ILE A 210 5.88 34.68 0.64
N ALA A 211 6.16 35.22 -0.55
CA ALA A 211 5.56 34.76 -1.81
C ALA A 211 5.99 33.33 -2.15
N LEU A 212 7.29 33.01 -2.02
CA LEU A 212 7.82 31.66 -2.20
C LEU A 212 7.16 30.67 -1.20
N GLN A 213 7.02 31.05 0.07
CA GLN A 213 6.29 30.21 1.05
C GLN A 213 4.83 29.98 0.65
N ARG A 214 4.10 31.03 0.24
CA ARG A 214 2.70 30.91 -0.24
C ARG A 214 2.57 30.02 -1.48
N ALA A 215 3.56 30.03 -2.36
CA ALA A 215 3.66 29.16 -3.53
C ALA A 215 4.12 27.72 -3.22
N ARG A 216 4.23 27.35 -1.93
CA ARG A 216 4.76 26.04 -1.46
C ARG A 216 6.19 25.75 -1.93
N LEU A 217 7.05 26.77 -1.97
CA LEU A 217 8.49 26.68 -2.29
C LEU A 217 9.36 27.03 -1.06
N PRO A 218 9.33 26.24 0.02
CA PRO A 218 9.97 26.60 1.28
C PRO A 218 11.51 26.52 1.22
N GLU A 219 12.13 25.60 0.46
CA GLU A 219 13.60 25.56 0.40
C GLU A 219 14.25 26.84 -0.15
N PRO A 220 13.89 27.40 -1.33
CA PRO A 220 14.48 28.64 -1.82
C PRO A 220 14.14 29.84 -0.92
N ALA A 221 12.94 29.86 -0.32
CA ALA A 221 12.54 30.87 0.66
C ALA A 221 13.45 30.85 1.90
N LEU A 222 13.66 29.67 2.50
CA LEU A 222 14.50 29.48 3.69
C LEU A 222 15.98 29.75 3.38
N ARG A 223 16.44 29.37 2.19
CA ARG A 223 17.79 29.64 1.70
C ARG A 223 18.06 31.15 1.62
N LEU A 224 17.11 31.94 1.11
CA LEU A 224 17.20 33.40 1.05
C LEU A 224 17.06 34.05 2.44
N ALA A 225 16.19 33.52 3.31
CA ALA A 225 16.04 34.00 4.69
C ALA A 225 17.33 33.77 5.51
N ARG A 226 17.94 32.58 5.42
CA ARG A 226 19.21 32.26 6.12
C ARG A 226 20.41 33.07 5.61
N GLN A 227 20.38 33.53 4.35
CA GLN A 227 21.36 34.49 3.82
C GLN A 227 21.18 35.92 4.38
N ARG A 228 20.06 36.23 5.03
CA ARG A 228 19.71 37.57 5.54
C ARG A 228 19.10 37.52 6.94
N PRO A 229 19.93 37.31 7.99
CA PRO A 229 19.46 37.33 9.38
C PRO A 229 18.64 38.59 9.71
N GLY A 230 17.49 38.41 10.37
CA GLY A 230 16.57 39.50 10.70
C GLY A 230 15.62 39.96 9.57
N LEU A 231 15.63 39.30 8.40
CA LEU A 231 14.66 39.58 7.32
C LEU A 231 13.22 39.12 7.68
N LEU A 232 13.12 38.01 8.40
CA LEU A 232 11.88 37.44 8.93
C LEU A 232 11.85 37.57 10.46
N ASP A 233 10.65 37.57 11.02
CA ASP A 233 10.46 37.29 12.45
C ASP A 233 10.71 35.79 12.77
N PRO A 234 10.98 35.43 14.04
CA PRO A 234 11.26 34.04 14.42
C PRO A 234 10.12 33.05 14.15
N VAL A 235 8.85 33.47 14.18
CA VAL A 235 7.70 32.57 14.00
C VAL A 235 7.51 32.24 12.52
N THR A 236 7.62 33.23 11.63
CA THR A 236 7.62 33.00 10.18
C THR A 236 8.82 32.14 9.77
N LEU A 237 10.02 32.38 10.33
CA LEU A 237 11.20 31.55 10.08
C LEU A 237 10.99 30.10 10.54
N ARG A 238 10.53 29.90 11.79
CA ARG A 238 10.22 28.57 12.36
C ARG A 238 9.22 27.78 11.51
N ARG A 239 8.15 28.44 11.05
CA ARG A 239 7.14 27.82 10.18
C ARG A 239 7.71 27.42 8.83
N LEU A 240 8.60 28.23 8.27
CA LEU A 240 9.25 27.95 7.00
C LEU A 240 10.21 26.75 7.06
N GLU A 241 10.85 26.52 8.21
CA GLU A 241 11.64 25.31 8.47
C GLU A 241 10.75 24.06 8.56
N GLY A 242 9.59 24.16 9.23
CA GLY A 242 8.58 23.10 9.26
C GLY A 242 7.92 22.81 7.90
N ASP A 243 7.68 23.84 7.09
CA ASP A 243 7.14 23.69 5.73
C ASP A 243 8.12 22.96 4.80
N LEU A 244 9.44 23.15 4.97
CA LEU A 244 10.49 22.41 4.27
C LEU A 244 10.55 20.94 4.68
N ALA A 245 10.44 20.65 5.98
CA ALA A 245 10.34 19.27 6.45
C ALA A 245 9.09 18.58 5.84
N ALA A 246 7.96 19.29 5.78
CA ALA A 246 6.72 18.77 5.17
C ALA A 246 6.79 18.64 3.64
N GLU A 247 7.59 19.47 2.96
CA GLU A 247 7.95 19.27 1.54
C GLU A 247 8.71 17.95 1.36
N ARG A 248 9.69 17.68 2.23
CA ARG A 248 10.48 16.43 2.20
C ARG A 248 9.63 15.19 2.52
N VAL A 249 8.63 15.27 3.39
CA VAL A 249 7.64 14.19 3.58
C VAL A 249 6.98 13.81 2.25
N ARG A 250 6.40 14.80 1.54
CA ARG A 250 5.72 14.56 0.25
C ARG A 250 6.66 14.05 -0.84
N LEU A 251 7.92 14.48 -0.83
CA LEU A 251 8.94 14.01 -1.77
C LEU A 251 9.50 12.62 -1.41
N ALA A 252 9.30 12.13 -0.18
CA ALA A 252 9.81 10.83 0.26
C ALA A 252 8.96 9.64 -0.20
N GLU A 253 7.73 9.88 -0.65
CA GLU A 253 6.85 8.86 -1.23
C GLU A 253 7.02 8.73 -2.77
N LEU A 254 7.87 9.57 -3.38
CA LEU A 254 8.14 9.54 -4.82
C LEU A 254 9.24 8.53 -5.19
N ALA A 255 9.13 7.96 -6.40
CA ALA A 255 10.13 7.07 -6.95
C ALA A 255 11.52 7.71 -7.01
N THR A 256 12.54 6.99 -6.52
CA THR A 256 13.93 7.46 -6.45
C THR A 256 14.78 6.87 -7.57
N ARG A 257 15.93 7.50 -7.85
CA ARG A 257 16.80 7.12 -9.00
C ARG A 257 17.53 5.80 -8.80
N SER A 258 17.61 5.30 -7.56
CA SER A 258 18.20 4.00 -7.25
C SER A 258 17.72 3.49 -5.90
N GLU A 259 17.76 2.17 -5.76
CA GLU A 259 17.30 1.41 -4.59
C GLU A 259 18.01 1.80 -3.28
N LYS A 260 19.19 2.42 -3.39
CA LYS A 260 20.01 2.97 -2.29
C LYS A 260 19.59 4.38 -1.86
N GLU A 261 18.91 5.13 -2.72
CA GLU A 261 18.38 6.47 -2.41
C GLU A 261 16.96 6.43 -1.83
N ARG A 262 16.28 5.27 -1.83
CA ARG A 262 14.84 5.13 -1.50
C ARG A 262 14.39 5.78 -0.19
N TYR A 263 15.26 5.80 0.83
CA TYR A 263 14.96 6.40 2.13
C TYR A 263 15.68 7.74 2.38
N LEU A 264 16.53 8.20 1.45
CA LEU A 264 17.37 9.39 1.65
C LEU A 264 16.59 10.67 1.93
N ILE A 265 15.36 10.79 1.42
CA ILE A 265 14.49 11.94 1.66
C ILE A 265 13.71 11.76 2.98
N ALA A 266 13.22 10.55 3.27
CA ALA A 266 12.56 10.23 4.54
C ALA A 266 13.50 10.43 5.74
N ASP A 267 14.72 9.90 5.67
CA ASP A 267 15.74 10.03 6.72
C ASP A 267 16.13 11.50 6.96
N ARG A 268 16.13 12.34 5.91
CA ARG A 268 16.31 13.80 6.03
C ARG A 268 15.13 14.48 6.72
N ALA A 269 13.89 14.17 6.30
CA ALA A 269 12.69 14.73 6.92
C ALA A 269 12.60 14.36 8.41
N LEU A 270 12.93 13.12 8.77
CA LEU A 270 13.02 12.69 10.17
C LEU A 270 14.07 13.50 10.94
N ALA A 271 15.26 13.72 10.38
CA ALA A 271 16.30 14.54 11.01
C ALA A 271 15.90 16.03 11.16
N ASP A 272 15.23 16.62 10.15
CA ASP A 272 14.68 17.97 10.23
C ASP A 272 13.65 18.08 11.38
N TYR A 273 12.73 17.11 11.49
CA TYR A 273 11.72 17.10 12.55
C TYR A 273 12.30 16.83 13.93
N ASP A 274 13.28 15.94 14.07
CA ASP A 274 13.91 15.65 15.35
C ASP A 274 14.67 16.88 15.88
N GLN A 275 15.29 17.66 14.99
CA GLN A 275 15.86 18.98 15.35
C GLN A 275 14.78 20.00 15.74
N LEU A 276 13.70 20.10 14.96
CA LEU A 276 12.61 21.06 15.22
C LEU A 276 11.91 20.78 16.55
N LEU A 277 11.54 19.52 16.81
CA LEU A 277 10.88 19.09 18.05
C LEU A 277 11.81 19.29 19.26
N ALA A 278 13.08 18.89 19.18
CA ALA A 278 14.06 19.12 20.25
C ALA A 278 14.26 20.61 20.58
N THR A 279 14.17 21.49 19.57
CA THR A 279 14.33 22.95 19.74
C THR A 279 13.09 23.59 20.36
N TRP A 280 11.90 23.20 19.91
CA TRP A 280 10.67 23.98 20.11
C TRP A 280 9.61 23.34 21.00
N THR A 281 9.64 22.02 21.28
CA THR A 281 8.73 21.41 22.26
C THR A 281 8.78 22.07 23.66
N PRO A 282 9.91 22.62 24.14
CA PRO A 282 9.96 23.39 25.39
C PRO A 282 9.31 24.80 25.34
N ASP A 283 8.94 25.32 24.16
CA ASP A 283 8.33 26.65 23.99
C ASP A 283 6.80 26.55 23.90
N PRO A 284 6.03 27.07 24.87
CA PRO A 284 4.57 27.11 24.79
C PRO A 284 4.03 27.90 23.57
N GLN A 285 4.80 28.85 23.03
CA GLN A 285 4.43 29.59 21.83
C GLN A 285 4.64 28.78 20.53
N ALA A 286 5.19 27.57 20.61
CA ALA A 286 5.36 26.65 19.49
C ALA A 286 4.35 25.50 19.45
N HIS A 287 3.47 25.37 20.45
CA HIS A 287 2.60 24.20 20.65
C HIS A 287 1.86 23.72 19.39
N ASP A 288 1.17 24.62 18.69
CA ASP A 288 0.41 24.29 17.47
C ASP A 288 1.32 23.86 16.31
N ASP A 289 2.47 24.52 16.14
CA ASP A 289 3.46 24.17 15.11
C ASP A 289 4.07 22.78 15.44
N VAL A 290 4.36 22.51 16.72
CA VAL A 290 4.89 21.23 17.24
C VAL A 290 3.90 20.08 17.05
N ILE A 291 2.60 20.29 17.29
CA ILE A 291 1.55 19.29 17.01
C ILE A 291 1.51 18.98 15.51
N ARG A 292 1.49 20.01 14.65
CA ARG A 292 1.53 19.81 13.20
C ARG A 292 2.76 18.99 12.78
N TRP A 293 3.94 19.29 13.31
CA TRP A 293 5.16 18.56 12.95
C TRP A 293 5.17 17.11 13.42
N ARG A 294 4.58 16.78 14.57
CA ARG A 294 4.40 15.39 15.00
C ARG A 294 3.49 14.62 14.04
N ILE A 295 2.45 15.28 13.52
CA ILE A 295 1.56 14.73 12.50
C ILE A 295 2.31 14.55 11.17
N ASP A 296 2.95 15.59 10.64
CA ASP A 296 3.70 15.54 9.37
C ASP A 296 4.83 14.48 9.43
N ARG A 297 5.51 14.33 10.58
CA ARG A 297 6.58 13.33 10.82
C ARG A 297 6.09 11.88 10.69
N MET A 298 4.79 11.60 10.87
CA MET A 298 4.24 10.26 10.63
C MET A 298 4.38 9.84 9.16
N GLY A 299 4.27 10.77 8.20
CA GLY A 299 4.50 10.48 6.79
C GLY A 299 5.95 10.09 6.49
N ALA A 300 6.92 10.77 7.10
CA ALA A 300 8.33 10.39 7.00
C ALA A 300 8.63 9.02 7.65
N LEU A 301 7.95 8.66 8.74
CA LEU A 301 8.04 7.32 9.33
C LEU A 301 7.43 6.25 8.40
N LYS A 302 6.24 6.49 7.82
CA LYS A 302 5.60 5.60 6.83
C LYS A 302 6.47 5.39 5.60
N ALA A 303 6.98 6.47 5.00
CA ALA A 303 7.94 6.42 3.88
C ALA A 303 9.25 5.69 4.24
N ARG A 304 9.60 5.61 5.53
CA ARG A 304 10.76 4.87 6.04
C ARG A 304 10.48 3.40 6.42
N ALA A 305 9.26 2.92 6.17
CA ALA A 305 8.71 1.62 6.61
C ALA A 305 8.59 1.43 8.14
N ARG A 306 8.64 2.52 8.91
CA ARG A 306 8.56 2.52 10.39
C ARG A 306 7.10 2.58 10.88
N THR A 307 6.26 1.69 10.37
CA THR A 307 4.79 1.70 10.60
C THR A 307 4.37 1.50 12.06
N ALA A 308 5.16 0.75 12.84
CA ALA A 308 4.95 0.64 14.29
C ALA A 308 5.11 1.99 15.03
N ASP A 309 6.07 2.82 14.62
CA ASP A 309 6.28 4.15 15.19
C ASP A 309 5.15 5.12 14.80
N VAL A 310 4.57 4.96 13.60
CA VAL A 310 3.39 5.74 13.16
C VAL A 310 2.19 5.45 14.07
N ILE A 311 1.89 4.17 14.32
CA ILE A 311 0.78 3.78 15.22
C ILE A 311 1.04 4.30 16.63
N ALA A 312 2.27 4.16 17.15
CA ALA A 312 2.62 4.64 18.47
C ALA A 312 2.53 6.17 18.61
N GLU A 313 2.83 6.95 17.57
CA GLU A 313 2.68 8.41 17.61
C GLU A 313 1.21 8.85 17.46
N TYR A 314 0.46 8.20 16.57
CA TYR A 314 -0.99 8.37 16.43
C TYR A 314 -1.73 8.15 17.76
N GLN A 315 -1.41 7.07 18.49
CA GLN A 315 -2.02 6.76 19.78
C GLN A 315 -1.72 7.81 20.86
N LYS A 316 -0.50 8.38 20.90
CA LYS A 316 -0.17 9.49 21.81
C LYS A 316 -0.98 10.75 21.47
N LEU A 317 -1.01 11.13 20.20
CA LEU A 317 -1.75 12.31 19.72
C LEU A 317 -3.25 12.20 20.04
N LEU A 318 -3.85 11.02 19.90
CA LEU A 318 -5.23 10.77 20.35
C LEU A 318 -5.40 10.87 21.87
N ALA A 319 -4.46 10.33 22.66
CA ALA A 319 -4.51 10.43 24.13
C ALA A 319 -4.32 11.87 24.64
N GLU A 320 -3.64 12.71 23.87
CA GLU A 320 -3.51 14.16 24.08
C GLU A 320 -4.73 14.97 23.58
N GLY A 321 -5.71 14.31 22.96
CA GLY A 321 -6.93 14.95 22.43
C GLY A 321 -6.76 15.63 21.06
N VAL A 322 -5.66 15.38 20.36
CA VAL A 322 -5.39 15.97 19.04
C VAL A 322 -6.27 15.33 17.97
N LYS A 323 -7.03 16.16 17.23
CA LYS A 323 -7.75 15.71 16.03
C LYS A 323 -6.76 15.55 14.87
N ILE A 324 -6.56 14.31 14.42
CA ILE A 324 -5.73 13.99 13.26
C ILE A 324 -6.44 14.41 11.95
N PRO A 325 -5.76 15.06 11.00
CA PRO A 325 -6.31 15.44 9.70
C PRO A 325 -6.30 14.28 8.69
N THR A 326 -7.18 14.37 7.69
CA THR A 326 -7.47 13.30 6.71
C THR A 326 -6.24 12.76 5.99
N TYR A 327 -5.32 13.63 5.54
CA TYR A 327 -4.08 13.19 4.87
C TYR A 327 -3.20 12.30 5.76
N ALA A 328 -3.17 12.55 7.07
CA ALA A 328 -2.34 11.79 8.01
C ALA A 328 -3.02 10.49 8.47
N LEU A 329 -4.36 10.43 8.45
CA LEU A 329 -5.10 9.20 8.70
C LEU A 329 -4.77 8.10 7.67
N ARG A 330 -4.37 8.46 6.44
CA ARG A 330 -3.90 7.50 5.42
C ARG A 330 -2.61 6.78 5.81
N TRP A 331 -1.62 7.53 6.30
CA TRP A 331 -0.35 6.98 6.79
C TRP A 331 -0.58 6.05 7.99
N VAL A 332 -1.57 6.37 8.82
CA VAL A 332 -2.00 5.54 9.97
C VAL A 332 -2.75 4.29 9.50
N ALA A 333 -3.69 4.41 8.56
CA ALA A 333 -4.47 3.30 8.02
C ALA A 333 -3.59 2.27 7.30
N SER A 334 -2.68 2.74 6.43
CA SER A 334 -1.66 1.89 5.79
C SER A 334 -0.76 1.22 6.84
N SER A 335 -0.32 1.97 7.86
CA SER A 335 0.48 1.39 8.95
C SER A 335 -0.26 0.29 9.74
N TYR A 336 -1.58 0.42 9.96
CA TYR A 336 -2.37 -0.65 10.58
C TYR A 336 -2.54 -1.87 9.67
N LEU A 337 -2.71 -1.68 8.36
CA LEU A 337 -2.76 -2.77 7.39
C LEU A 337 -1.42 -3.53 7.34
N ASP A 338 -0.31 -2.79 7.26
CA ASP A 338 1.05 -3.34 7.36
C ASP A 338 1.25 -4.10 8.68
N GLN A 339 0.74 -3.60 9.80
CA GLN A 339 0.82 -4.25 11.12
C GLN A 339 -0.32 -5.26 11.37
N ARG A 340 -0.87 -5.85 10.29
CA ARG A 340 -1.82 -6.98 10.29
C ARG A 340 -3.11 -6.76 11.09
N GLN A 341 -3.56 -5.50 11.13
CA GLN A 341 -4.82 -5.04 11.73
C GLN A 341 -5.76 -4.44 10.65
N PRO A 342 -6.16 -5.24 9.64
CA PRO A 342 -6.92 -4.79 8.49
C PRO A 342 -8.31 -4.26 8.85
N GLU A 343 -8.88 -4.65 9.99
CA GLU A 343 -10.17 -4.13 10.45
C GLU A 343 -10.07 -2.64 10.84
N ILE A 344 -9.00 -2.26 11.55
CA ILE A 344 -8.74 -0.86 11.93
C ILE A 344 -8.40 -0.05 10.67
N ALA A 345 -7.59 -0.61 9.77
CA ALA A 345 -7.30 0.02 8.49
C ALA A 345 -8.57 0.25 7.65
N THR A 346 -9.46 -0.73 7.57
CA THR A 346 -10.74 -0.65 6.86
C THR A 346 -11.57 0.54 7.32
N ASP A 347 -11.77 0.68 8.63
CA ASP A 347 -12.62 1.75 9.17
C ASP A 347 -11.96 3.13 9.07
N LEU A 348 -10.63 3.21 9.15
CA LEU A 348 -9.89 4.45 8.86
C LEU A 348 -9.96 4.85 7.38
N TYR A 349 -9.81 3.92 6.43
CA TYR A 349 -9.97 4.22 5.00
C TYR A 349 -11.40 4.61 4.64
N ARG A 350 -12.41 3.97 5.25
CA ARG A 350 -13.82 4.40 5.17
C ARG A 350 -13.99 5.83 5.70
N GLN A 351 -13.33 6.20 6.81
CA GLN A 351 -13.35 7.56 7.35
C GLN A 351 -12.68 8.58 6.40
N VAL A 352 -11.55 8.23 5.79
CA VAL A 352 -10.83 9.08 4.83
C VAL A 352 -11.69 9.35 3.59
N LEU A 353 -12.26 8.31 2.97
CA LEU A 353 -13.02 8.43 1.72
C LEU A 353 -14.31 9.26 1.82
N VAL A 354 -14.85 9.45 3.03
CA VAL A 354 -16.05 10.28 3.29
C VAL A 354 -15.73 11.65 3.93
N ALA A 355 -14.45 11.97 4.13
CA ALA A 355 -14.06 13.21 4.80
C ALA A 355 -14.37 14.46 3.93
N PRO A 356 -14.87 15.57 4.51
CA PRO A 356 -15.17 16.79 3.75
C PRO A 356 -13.96 17.47 3.10
N ASP A 357 -12.74 17.10 3.53
CA ASP A 357 -11.45 17.58 3.05
C ASP A 357 -10.65 16.49 2.30
N ALA A 358 -11.28 15.38 1.91
CA ALA A 358 -10.67 14.37 1.06
C ALA A 358 -10.41 14.93 -0.35
N ASP A 359 -9.17 14.82 -0.83
CA ASP A 359 -8.85 15.16 -2.23
C ASP A 359 -9.49 14.15 -3.19
N VAL A 360 -9.80 14.60 -4.40
CA VAL A 360 -10.33 13.74 -5.46
C VAL A 360 -9.20 12.94 -6.13
N GLY A 361 -7.99 13.50 -6.23
CA GLY A 361 -6.86 12.82 -6.87
C GLY A 361 -6.36 11.59 -6.11
N ASP A 362 -6.49 11.59 -4.78
CA ASP A 362 -6.06 10.47 -3.93
C ASP A 362 -7.09 9.32 -3.90
N ARG A 363 -8.29 9.52 -4.47
CA ARG A 363 -9.42 8.57 -4.34
C ARG A 363 -9.10 7.18 -4.88
N LEU A 364 -8.28 7.08 -5.93
CA LEU A 364 -7.82 5.79 -6.46
C LEU A 364 -7.00 5.03 -5.40
N GLU A 365 -5.99 5.69 -4.81
CA GLU A 365 -5.12 5.09 -3.78
C GLU A 365 -5.93 4.71 -2.53
N ASP A 366 -6.74 5.64 -2.01
CA ASP A 366 -7.58 5.40 -0.82
C ASP A 366 -8.57 4.25 -1.02
N SER A 367 -9.17 4.14 -2.23
CA SER A 367 -10.11 3.05 -2.56
C SER A 367 -9.40 1.71 -2.79
N THR A 368 -8.19 1.75 -3.35
CA THR A 368 -7.35 0.55 -3.57
C THR A 368 -6.81 0.01 -2.25
N ALA A 369 -6.40 0.88 -1.33
CA ALA A 369 -5.99 0.48 0.01
C ALA A 369 -7.18 -0.03 0.85
N LEU A 370 -8.39 0.56 0.68
CA LEU A 370 -9.62 -0.01 1.24
C LEU A 370 -9.93 -1.40 0.66
N TYR A 371 -9.74 -1.62 -0.65
CA TYR A 371 -9.91 -2.94 -1.27
C TYR A 371 -9.06 -4.00 -0.57
N TYR A 372 -7.75 -3.75 -0.40
CA TYR A 372 -6.86 -4.71 0.27
C TYR A 372 -7.17 -4.86 1.77
N ALA A 373 -7.54 -3.78 2.47
CA ALA A 373 -7.97 -3.88 3.88
C ALA A 373 -9.28 -4.68 4.07
N LEU A 374 -10.21 -4.60 3.12
CA LEU A 374 -11.41 -5.43 3.10
C LEU A 374 -11.09 -6.90 2.79
N LEU A 375 -10.19 -7.16 1.83
CA LEU A 375 -9.76 -8.51 1.47
C LEU A 375 -9.08 -9.21 2.66
N GLU A 376 -8.10 -8.56 3.30
CA GLU A 376 -7.37 -9.09 4.45
C GLU A 376 -8.23 -9.17 5.74
N SER A 377 -9.44 -8.57 5.74
CA SER A 377 -10.44 -8.71 6.82
C SER A 377 -11.63 -9.62 6.44
N ASP A 378 -11.42 -10.54 5.49
CA ASP A 378 -12.35 -11.59 5.04
C ASP A 378 -13.69 -11.04 4.49
N LYS A 379 -13.65 -9.86 3.87
CA LYS A 379 -14.82 -9.17 3.25
C LYS A 379 -14.66 -9.08 1.74
N ALA A 380 -14.28 -10.20 1.12
CA ALA A 380 -13.98 -10.27 -0.32
C ALA A 380 -15.12 -9.76 -1.23
N ASP A 381 -16.39 -9.90 -0.84
CA ASP A 381 -17.52 -9.32 -1.58
C ASP A 381 -17.64 -7.80 -1.44
N GLU A 382 -17.36 -7.22 -0.27
CA GLU A 382 -17.25 -5.75 -0.14
C GLU A 382 -16.06 -5.23 -0.94
N ALA A 383 -14.90 -5.92 -0.86
CA ALA A 383 -13.70 -5.58 -1.62
C ALA A 383 -13.99 -5.58 -3.13
N ARG A 384 -14.49 -6.69 -3.67
CA ARG A 384 -14.89 -6.82 -5.08
C ARG A 384 -15.83 -5.70 -5.52
N LYS A 385 -16.80 -5.32 -4.68
CA LYS A 385 -17.68 -4.18 -4.96
C LYS A 385 -16.93 -2.84 -5.00
N VAL A 386 -16.01 -2.56 -4.08
CA VAL A 386 -15.18 -1.35 -4.11
C VAL A 386 -14.38 -1.26 -5.42
N ALA A 387 -13.72 -2.36 -5.82
CA ALA A 387 -12.96 -2.41 -7.06
C ALA A 387 -13.85 -2.19 -8.29
N GLU A 388 -15.00 -2.86 -8.37
CA GLU A 388 -15.92 -2.67 -9.50
C GLU A 388 -16.53 -1.25 -9.55
N ASP A 389 -16.93 -0.68 -8.41
CA ASP A 389 -17.56 0.65 -8.40
C ASP A 389 -16.53 1.76 -8.68
N LEU A 390 -15.25 1.54 -8.33
CA LEU A 390 -14.12 2.37 -8.78
C LEU A 390 -13.94 2.28 -10.31
N ALA A 391 -13.93 1.06 -10.87
CA ALA A 391 -13.83 0.83 -12.31
C ALA A 391 -15.00 1.38 -13.13
N LYS A 392 -16.21 1.44 -12.55
CA LYS A 392 -17.42 2.04 -13.16
C LYS A 392 -17.44 3.57 -13.08
N THR A 393 -16.81 4.17 -12.07
CA THR A 393 -16.85 5.62 -11.84
C THR A 393 -15.69 6.38 -12.48
N GLN A 394 -14.54 5.73 -12.66
CA GLN A 394 -13.44 6.30 -13.43
C GLN A 394 -13.78 6.44 -14.92
N LYS A 395 -13.38 7.56 -15.54
CA LYS A 395 -13.51 7.79 -16.99
C LYS A 395 -12.20 7.44 -17.71
N PRO A 396 -12.22 6.84 -18.92
CA PRO A 396 -11.00 6.61 -19.71
C PRO A 396 -10.22 7.88 -20.13
N ARG A 397 -10.81 9.07 -19.96
CA ARG A 397 -10.16 10.35 -20.24
C ARG A 397 -10.54 11.42 -19.22
N VAL A 398 -9.57 12.30 -18.91
CA VAL A 398 -9.75 13.49 -18.08
C VAL A 398 -9.97 14.72 -18.96
N GLU A 399 -11.07 15.43 -18.74
CA GLU A 399 -11.47 16.63 -19.49
C GLU A 399 -10.73 17.88 -18.96
N LEU A 400 -9.62 18.25 -19.61
CA LEU A 400 -8.83 19.44 -19.26
C LEU A 400 -9.24 20.68 -20.06
N LYS A 401 -9.34 21.82 -19.38
CA LYS A 401 -9.78 23.11 -19.95
C LYS A 401 -8.84 23.55 -21.09
N GLY A 402 -9.33 23.45 -22.33
CA GLY A 402 -8.62 23.81 -23.55
C GLY A 402 -8.18 22.64 -24.44
N LEU A 403 -8.38 21.39 -24.00
CA LEU A 403 -8.08 20.18 -24.79
C LEU A 403 -9.37 19.49 -25.24
N PRO A 404 -9.79 19.60 -26.53
CA PRO A 404 -11.09 19.12 -27.00
C PRO A 404 -11.36 17.61 -26.89
N VAL A 405 -10.31 16.80 -26.68
CA VAL A 405 -10.40 15.32 -26.62
C VAL A 405 -10.19 14.79 -25.19
N GLY A 406 -9.72 15.64 -24.27
CA GLY A 406 -9.18 15.23 -22.97
C GLY A 406 -7.84 14.49 -23.08
N ASN A 407 -7.17 14.30 -21.94
CA ASN A 407 -6.02 13.39 -21.83
C ASN A 407 -6.51 11.95 -21.54
N PRO A 408 -5.74 10.90 -21.86
CA PRO A 408 -5.89 9.59 -21.24
C PRO A 408 -5.95 9.70 -19.71
N ASN A 409 -6.65 8.77 -19.06
CA ASN A 409 -6.68 8.66 -17.60
C ASN A 409 -6.00 7.37 -17.16
N ASP A 410 -4.84 7.48 -16.53
CA ASP A 410 -4.10 6.31 -16.04
C ASP A 410 -4.84 5.66 -14.85
N GLU A 411 -5.51 6.46 -14.00
CA GLU A 411 -6.36 5.97 -12.90
C GLU A 411 -7.49 5.04 -13.39
N TRP A 412 -7.95 5.21 -14.63
CA TRP A 412 -8.96 4.32 -15.21
C TRP A 412 -8.40 2.94 -15.53
N MET A 413 -7.15 2.88 -16.03
CA MET A 413 -6.46 1.63 -16.32
C MET A 413 -6.20 0.85 -15.03
N ASP A 414 -5.69 1.52 -14.00
CA ASP A 414 -5.45 0.93 -12.68
C ASP A 414 -6.76 0.41 -12.05
N ALA A 415 -7.86 1.18 -12.17
CA ALA A 415 -9.17 0.74 -11.70
C ALA A 415 -9.71 -0.47 -12.48
N GLN A 416 -9.53 -0.55 -13.81
CA GLN A 416 -9.90 -1.74 -14.59
C GLN A 416 -9.05 -2.97 -14.19
N GLN A 417 -7.75 -2.77 -13.97
CA GLN A 417 -6.85 -3.84 -13.52
C GLN A 417 -7.29 -4.37 -12.14
N LEU A 418 -7.56 -3.49 -11.17
CA LEU A 418 -8.03 -3.88 -9.83
C LEU A 418 -9.35 -4.66 -9.91
N ALA A 419 -10.31 -4.20 -10.72
CA ALA A 419 -11.60 -4.88 -10.92
C ALA A 419 -11.51 -6.19 -11.73
N ALA A 420 -10.36 -6.49 -12.33
CA ALA A 420 -10.06 -7.77 -12.97
C ALA A 420 -9.31 -8.71 -12.01
N GLN A 421 -8.28 -8.21 -11.30
CA GLN A 421 -7.58 -8.92 -10.21
C GLN A 421 -8.51 -9.30 -9.05
N ALA A 422 -9.58 -8.54 -8.82
CA ALA A 422 -10.61 -8.89 -7.84
C ALA A 422 -11.33 -10.24 -8.13
N GLY A 423 -11.25 -10.75 -9.37
CA GLY A 423 -11.68 -12.12 -9.68
C GLY A 423 -10.73 -13.16 -9.09
N THR A 424 -9.41 -12.93 -9.18
CA THR A 424 -8.35 -13.80 -8.64
C THR A 424 -8.53 -14.02 -7.14
N TYR A 425 -8.63 -12.94 -6.37
CA TYR A 425 -8.79 -13.00 -4.91
C TYR A 425 -10.23 -13.28 -4.45
N GLY A 426 -11.22 -13.09 -5.33
CA GLY A 426 -12.64 -13.32 -5.07
C GLY A 426 -13.15 -14.72 -5.42
N ALA A 427 -12.27 -15.67 -5.76
CA ALA A 427 -12.59 -17.02 -6.25
C ALA A 427 -13.45 -17.06 -7.54
N ASP A 428 -13.42 -16.00 -8.35
CA ASP A 428 -14.11 -15.85 -9.64
C ASP A 428 -13.08 -15.79 -10.78
N LEU A 429 -12.24 -16.83 -10.84
CA LEU A 429 -11.11 -16.92 -11.77
C LEU A 429 -11.52 -16.88 -13.25
N PRO A 430 -12.63 -17.50 -13.71
CA PRO A 430 -13.04 -17.42 -15.12
C PRO A 430 -13.41 -15.99 -15.55
N SER A 431 -14.08 -15.22 -14.70
CA SER A 431 -14.40 -13.82 -14.99
C SER A 431 -13.14 -12.94 -14.90
N GLY A 432 -12.24 -13.24 -13.97
CA GLY A 432 -10.91 -12.62 -13.87
C GLY A 432 -10.08 -12.84 -15.14
N GLU A 433 -10.02 -14.08 -15.67
CA GLU A 433 -9.32 -14.42 -16.91
C GLU A 433 -9.88 -13.65 -18.11
N GLN A 434 -11.19 -13.64 -18.29
CA GLN A 434 -11.80 -12.93 -19.41
C GLN A 434 -11.54 -11.41 -19.33
N ARG A 435 -11.63 -10.81 -18.13
CA ARG A 435 -11.33 -9.38 -17.93
C ARG A 435 -9.84 -9.08 -18.18
N LEU A 436 -8.93 -9.81 -17.55
CA LEU A 436 -7.48 -9.58 -17.70
C LEU A 436 -7.01 -9.81 -19.14
N GLN A 437 -7.45 -10.87 -19.82
CA GLN A 437 -7.11 -11.10 -21.23
C GLN A 437 -7.59 -9.95 -22.11
N THR A 438 -8.83 -9.48 -21.92
CA THR A 438 -9.39 -8.34 -22.68
C THR A 438 -8.59 -7.05 -22.50
N LEU A 439 -7.99 -6.84 -21.32
CA LEU A 439 -7.12 -5.68 -21.04
C LEU A 439 -5.71 -5.88 -21.62
N VAL A 440 -5.13 -7.09 -21.50
CA VAL A 440 -3.81 -7.42 -22.07
C VAL A 440 -3.84 -7.33 -23.61
N ASP A 441 -4.91 -7.77 -24.26
CA ASP A 441 -5.08 -7.64 -25.72
C ASP A 441 -5.11 -6.18 -26.18
N GLN A 442 -5.56 -5.25 -25.32
CA GLN A 442 -5.61 -3.81 -25.60
C GLN A 442 -4.32 -3.07 -25.21
N ALA A 443 -3.63 -3.55 -24.17
CA ALA A 443 -2.42 -2.93 -23.61
C ALA A 443 -1.32 -3.97 -23.33
N PRO A 444 -0.80 -4.70 -24.34
CA PRO A 444 0.09 -5.86 -24.17
C PRO A 444 1.48 -5.53 -23.62
N GLY A 445 1.81 -4.23 -23.47
CA GLY A 445 3.02 -3.72 -22.85
C GLY A 445 2.81 -3.07 -21.46
N ASN A 446 1.63 -3.22 -20.84
CA ASN A 446 1.43 -2.80 -19.45
C ASN A 446 1.98 -3.89 -18.51
N LEU A 447 2.98 -3.53 -17.70
CA LEU A 447 3.64 -4.43 -16.75
C LEU A 447 2.67 -4.98 -15.68
N GLY A 448 1.83 -4.12 -15.10
CA GLY A 448 0.87 -4.51 -14.07
C GLY A 448 -0.14 -5.55 -14.57
N LEU A 449 -0.66 -5.38 -15.80
CA LEU A 449 -1.53 -6.37 -16.43
C LEU A 449 -0.81 -7.70 -16.70
N ARG A 450 0.45 -7.66 -17.14
CA ARG A 450 1.24 -8.87 -17.41
C ARG A 450 1.48 -9.68 -16.15
N LEU A 451 1.84 -9.04 -15.04
CA LEU A 451 2.01 -9.66 -13.73
C LEU A 451 0.68 -10.18 -13.18
N ALA A 452 -0.39 -9.37 -13.20
CA ALA A 452 -1.74 -9.77 -12.78
C ALA A 452 -2.25 -11.02 -13.51
N GLN A 453 -1.90 -11.17 -14.79
CA GLN A 453 -2.24 -12.35 -15.58
C GLN A 453 -1.36 -13.57 -15.24
N ALA A 454 -0.11 -13.38 -14.82
CA ALA A 454 0.73 -14.47 -14.29
C ALA A 454 0.22 -14.96 -12.92
N ASP A 455 -0.10 -14.05 -11.99
CA ASP A 455 -0.70 -14.37 -10.69
C ASP A 455 -2.00 -15.17 -10.85
N LEU A 456 -2.83 -14.77 -11.81
CA LEU A 456 -4.02 -15.52 -12.19
C LEU A 456 -3.67 -16.92 -12.72
N TYR A 457 -2.68 -17.07 -13.60
CA TYR A 457 -2.28 -18.38 -14.11
C TYR A 457 -1.79 -19.32 -12.99
N LEU A 458 -1.06 -18.82 -11.99
CA LEU A 458 -0.73 -19.59 -10.78
C LEU A 458 -2.00 -20.02 -10.04
N ALA A 459 -2.92 -19.09 -9.76
CA ALA A 459 -4.21 -19.37 -9.11
C ALA A 459 -5.10 -20.37 -9.91
N ARG A 460 -4.79 -20.62 -11.17
CA ARG A 460 -5.49 -21.56 -12.07
C ARG A 460 -4.80 -22.93 -12.23
N ASP A 461 -3.74 -23.21 -11.47
CA ASP A 461 -2.84 -24.38 -11.62
C ASP A 461 -2.07 -24.40 -12.97
N TRP A 462 -1.70 -23.24 -13.53
CA TRP A 462 -0.94 -23.13 -14.79
C TRP A 462 0.44 -22.46 -14.63
N PRO A 463 1.39 -23.05 -13.90
CA PRO A 463 2.65 -22.41 -13.57
C PRO A 463 3.63 -22.27 -14.74
N ARG A 464 3.63 -23.16 -15.74
CA ARG A 464 4.44 -22.95 -16.96
C ARG A 464 3.83 -21.85 -17.83
N ARG A 465 2.50 -21.68 -17.84
CA ARG A 465 1.84 -20.53 -18.49
C ARG A 465 2.23 -19.21 -17.79
N ALA A 466 2.33 -19.19 -16.46
CA ALA A 466 2.84 -18.06 -15.69
C ALA A 466 4.32 -17.77 -16.00
N GLU A 467 5.18 -18.78 -16.01
CA GLU A 467 6.61 -18.65 -16.31
C GLU A 467 6.86 -18.00 -17.68
N ASN A 468 6.22 -18.50 -18.74
CA ASN A 468 6.42 -17.98 -20.10
C ASN A 468 6.01 -16.50 -20.19
N GLN A 469 4.88 -16.14 -19.58
CA GLN A 469 4.41 -14.75 -19.46
C GLN A 469 5.43 -13.87 -18.71
N LEU A 470 5.97 -14.35 -17.58
CA LEU A 470 6.96 -13.62 -16.79
C LEU A 470 8.29 -13.49 -17.55
N LYS A 471 8.70 -14.50 -18.32
CA LYS A 471 9.93 -14.46 -19.13
C LYS A 471 9.83 -13.51 -20.33
N GLU A 472 8.65 -13.36 -20.94
CA GLU A 472 8.39 -12.25 -21.88
C GLU A 472 8.51 -10.90 -21.17
N THR A 473 7.89 -10.77 -19.99
CA THR A 473 7.79 -9.53 -19.22
C THR A 473 9.15 -9.05 -18.68
N GLU A 474 10.06 -9.97 -18.35
CA GLU A 474 11.44 -9.70 -17.95
C GLU A 474 12.22 -8.89 -18.99
N SER A 475 11.92 -9.04 -20.29
CA SER A 475 12.55 -8.22 -21.34
C SER A 475 12.24 -6.73 -21.24
N MET A 476 11.18 -6.36 -20.50
CA MET A 476 10.71 -4.98 -20.32
C MET A 476 11.21 -4.34 -19.02
N ALA A 477 11.24 -5.10 -17.92
CA ALA A 477 11.52 -4.59 -16.58
C ALA A 477 12.32 -5.59 -15.71
N PRO A 478 13.56 -5.98 -16.11
CA PRO A 478 14.32 -7.10 -15.53
C PRO A 478 14.86 -6.89 -14.09
N ARG A 479 14.38 -5.86 -13.37
CA ARG A 479 14.73 -5.58 -11.97
C ARG A 479 13.52 -5.11 -11.14
N ASP A 480 12.31 -5.33 -11.65
CA ASP A 480 11.07 -4.98 -10.96
C ASP A 480 10.75 -5.97 -9.84
N ILE A 481 10.33 -5.45 -8.68
CA ILE A 481 10.07 -6.26 -7.48
C ILE A 481 8.89 -7.20 -7.71
N GLY A 482 7.83 -6.73 -8.37
CA GLY A 482 6.63 -7.52 -8.64
C GLY A 482 6.94 -8.66 -9.61
N LEU A 483 7.72 -8.39 -10.65
CA LEU A 483 8.23 -9.42 -11.56
C LEU A 483 9.03 -10.49 -10.82
N GLU A 484 10.07 -10.10 -10.07
CA GLU A 484 10.98 -11.07 -9.44
C GLU A 484 10.31 -11.86 -8.32
N VAL A 485 9.37 -11.25 -7.58
CA VAL A 485 8.53 -11.97 -6.60
C VAL A 485 7.58 -12.95 -7.28
N ALA A 486 6.91 -12.56 -8.37
CA ALA A 486 6.05 -13.47 -9.15
C ALA A 486 6.85 -14.61 -9.79
N GLN A 487 8.08 -14.34 -10.26
CA GLN A 487 9.02 -15.38 -10.72
C GLN A 487 9.45 -16.30 -9.56
N GLY A 488 9.64 -15.77 -8.35
CA GLY A 488 9.95 -16.57 -7.15
C GLY A 488 8.81 -17.53 -6.77
N HIS A 489 7.56 -17.04 -6.74
CA HIS A 489 6.38 -17.88 -6.52
C HIS A 489 6.21 -18.92 -7.65
N THR A 490 6.39 -18.51 -8.91
CA THR A 490 6.32 -19.42 -10.06
C THR A 490 7.40 -20.51 -9.99
N ALA A 491 8.63 -20.16 -9.60
CA ALA A 491 9.72 -21.12 -9.39
C ALA A 491 9.43 -22.09 -8.23
N MET A 492 8.70 -21.66 -7.19
CA MET A 492 8.26 -22.53 -6.10
C MET A 492 7.21 -23.55 -6.57
N ASP A 493 6.17 -23.11 -7.28
CA ASP A 493 5.15 -24.01 -7.86
C ASP A 493 5.74 -24.96 -8.92
N LEU A 494 6.74 -24.48 -9.66
CA LEU A 494 7.55 -25.27 -10.59
C LEU A 494 8.69 -26.05 -9.93
N GLN A 495 8.82 -26.14 -8.60
CA GLN A 495 9.88 -26.91 -7.91
C GLN A 495 11.31 -26.61 -8.39
N GLU A 496 11.58 -25.36 -8.75
CA GLU A 496 12.88 -24.82 -9.17
C GLU A 496 13.59 -24.12 -8.02
N TRP A 497 13.82 -24.86 -6.92
CA TRP A 497 14.30 -24.34 -5.64
C TRP A 497 15.50 -23.38 -5.76
N ARG A 498 16.52 -23.75 -6.56
CA ARG A 498 17.71 -22.91 -6.83
C ARG A 498 17.40 -21.56 -7.50
N GLN A 499 16.34 -21.48 -8.30
CA GLN A 499 15.89 -20.25 -8.95
C GLN A 499 15.04 -19.41 -7.99
N MET A 500 14.14 -20.07 -7.25
CA MET A 500 13.39 -19.46 -6.14
C MET A 500 14.36 -18.83 -5.12
N ASP A 501 15.43 -19.52 -4.73
CA ASP A 501 16.46 -19.01 -3.82
C ASP A 501 17.17 -17.78 -4.36
N ALA A 502 17.71 -17.85 -5.58
CA ALA A 502 18.45 -16.75 -6.19
C ALA A 502 17.60 -15.48 -6.36
N LEU A 503 16.32 -15.65 -6.73
CA LEU A 503 15.36 -14.54 -6.80
C LEU A 503 15.04 -13.99 -5.41
N THR A 504 14.74 -14.87 -4.44
CA THR A 504 14.39 -14.48 -3.06
C THR A 504 15.54 -13.71 -2.40
N ASP A 505 16.79 -14.18 -2.52
CA ASP A 505 17.95 -13.51 -1.94
C ASP A 505 18.18 -12.11 -2.53
N ASP A 506 17.99 -11.91 -3.84
CA ASP A 506 18.15 -10.59 -4.45
C ASP A 506 17.03 -9.61 -4.04
N VAL A 507 15.76 -10.04 -4.04
CA VAL A 507 14.67 -9.16 -3.58
C VAL A 507 14.76 -8.87 -2.07
N VAL A 508 15.17 -9.83 -1.24
CA VAL A 508 15.39 -9.64 0.21
C VAL A 508 16.59 -8.72 0.47
N ALA A 509 17.70 -8.86 -0.26
CA ALA A 509 18.87 -7.99 -0.12
C ALA A 509 18.56 -6.53 -0.50
N ARG A 510 17.63 -6.31 -1.43
CA ARG A 510 17.24 -4.97 -1.88
C ARG A 510 16.11 -4.36 -1.08
N PHE A 511 15.05 -5.12 -0.78
CA PHE A 511 13.80 -4.63 -0.20
C PHE A 511 13.32 -5.47 0.99
N PRO A 512 14.14 -5.64 2.05
CA PRO A 512 13.79 -6.47 3.21
C PRO A 512 12.58 -5.94 3.99
N ASP A 513 12.23 -4.66 3.82
CA ASP A 513 11.10 -4.00 4.44
C ASP A 513 9.76 -4.20 3.69
N ASN A 514 9.77 -4.79 2.48
CA ASN A 514 8.58 -4.97 1.64
C ASN A 514 7.77 -6.23 2.02
N ARG A 515 6.43 -6.11 2.13
CA ARG A 515 5.55 -7.21 2.57
C ARG A 515 5.42 -8.39 1.58
N GLN A 516 5.49 -8.14 0.27
CA GLN A 516 5.49 -9.22 -0.73
C GLN A 516 6.81 -10.01 -0.68
N VAL A 517 7.93 -9.30 -0.57
CA VAL A 517 9.28 -9.89 -0.40
C VAL A 517 9.35 -10.73 0.88
N GLN A 518 8.84 -10.21 2.00
CA GLN A 518 8.77 -10.97 3.26
C GLN A 518 7.85 -12.20 3.17
N ARG A 519 6.78 -12.16 2.35
CA ARG A 519 5.91 -13.32 2.11
C ARG A 519 6.62 -14.41 1.30
N LEU A 520 7.35 -14.05 0.24
CA LEU A 520 8.17 -15.00 -0.51
C LEU A 520 9.28 -15.60 0.37
N GLN A 521 9.99 -14.78 1.14
CA GLN A 521 10.98 -15.25 2.12
C GLN A 521 10.34 -16.22 3.13
N ARG A 522 9.16 -15.88 3.67
CA ARG A 522 8.42 -16.76 4.61
C ARG A 522 8.08 -18.11 3.99
N GLN A 523 7.66 -18.15 2.72
CA GLN A 523 7.36 -19.40 2.04
C GLN A 523 8.62 -20.25 1.81
N ARG A 524 9.77 -19.64 1.49
CA ARG A 524 11.07 -20.34 1.50
C ARG A 524 11.40 -20.90 2.88
N GLU A 525 11.33 -20.08 3.93
CA GLU A 525 11.60 -20.53 5.31
C GLU A 525 10.72 -21.72 5.72
N VAL A 526 9.49 -21.80 5.21
CA VAL A 526 8.57 -22.92 5.43
C VAL A 526 8.88 -24.14 4.55
N HIS A 527 9.39 -23.93 3.32
CA HIS A 527 9.94 -25.02 2.52
C HIS A 527 11.14 -25.67 3.21
N ASP A 528 12.04 -24.88 3.79
CA ASP A 528 13.32 -25.35 4.33
C ASP A 528 13.20 -26.04 5.70
N MET A 529 12.00 -26.14 6.26
CA MET A 529 11.70 -26.84 7.51
C MET A 529 11.73 -28.37 7.39
N ALA A 530 11.94 -29.03 8.53
CA ALA A 530 11.63 -30.45 8.69
C ALA A 530 10.10 -30.63 8.65
N GLU A 531 9.60 -31.75 8.11
CA GLU A 531 8.15 -31.97 7.97
C GLU A 531 7.72 -33.29 8.60
N LEU A 532 6.86 -33.21 9.62
CA LEU A 532 6.19 -34.33 10.26
C LEU A 532 4.80 -34.50 9.66
N ARG A 533 4.54 -35.64 9.01
CA ARG A 533 3.20 -36.08 8.59
C ARG A 533 2.72 -37.20 9.52
N VAL A 534 1.46 -37.12 9.94
CA VAL A 534 0.75 -38.17 10.68
C VAL A 534 -0.59 -38.42 10.00
N GLU A 535 -0.88 -39.67 9.68
CA GLU A 535 -2.21 -40.10 9.24
C GLU A 535 -2.72 -41.15 10.24
N ALA A 536 -3.96 -41.02 10.68
CA ALA A 536 -4.61 -41.99 11.55
C ALA A 536 -6.04 -42.25 11.09
N TYR A 537 -6.51 -43.47 11.27
CA TYR A 537 -7.91 -43.81 11.06
C TYR A 537 -8.40 -44.79 12.13
N GLY A 538 -9.70 -44.78 12.37
CA GLY A 538 -10.37 -45.78 13.19
C GLY A 538 -11.82 -45.93 12.76
N GLY A 539 -12.24 -47.17 12.51
CA GLY A 539 -13.54 -47.48 11.95
C GLY A 539 -14.23 -48.68 12.59
N LYS A 540 -15.50 -48.85 12.20
CA LYS A 540 -16.37 -49.95 12.62
C LYS A 540 -17.31 -50.30 11.48
N SER A 541 -17.15 -51.50 10.94
CA SER A 541 -18.12 -52.08 10.03
C SER A 541 -19.23 -52.84 10.78
N TYR A 542 -20.46 -52.68 10.32
CA TYR A 542 -21.65 -53.38 10.80
C TYR A 542 -22.36 -54.07 9.63
N GLY A 543 -22.69 -55.35 9.77
CA GLY A 543 -23.28 -56.18 8.71
C GLY A 543 -22.30 -57.22 8.16
N GLY A 544 -22.70 -57.88 7.07
CA GLY A 544 -22.01 -59.04 6.51
C GLY A 544 -22.30 -60.34 7.27
N GLY A 545 -23.09 -61.25 6.69
CA GLY A 545 -23.29 -62.61 7.18
C GLY A 545 -23.94 -62.77 8.57
N ASN A 546 -23.89 -64.01 9.08
CA ASN A 546 -24.47 -64.38 10.37
C ASN A 546 -23.51 -64.13 11.55
N GLY A 547 -23.55 -62.91 12.11
CA GLY A 547 -23.01 -62.59 13.44
C GLY A 547 -22.12 -61.34 13.48
N ASP A 548 -21.99 -60.74 14.66
CA ASP A 548 -21.36 -59.42 14.90
C ASP A 548 -19.87 -59.28 14.52
N ALA A 549 -19.24 -60.32 13.97
CA ALA A 549 -17.87 -60.33 13.47
C ALA A 549 -17.75 -60.55 11.94
N GLY A 550 -18.87 -60.64 11.21
CA GLY A 550 -18.91 -61.02 9.79
C GLY A 550 -18.55 -59.92 8.77
N ALA A 551 -18.20 -58.72 9.23
CA ALA A 551 -17.75 -57.64 8.36
C ALA A 551 -16.48 -58.03 7.56
N VAL A 552 -16.53 -57.77 6.26
CA VAL A 552 -15.51 -58.10 5.27
C VAL A 552 -14.20 -57.33 5.52
N ASN A 553 -14.32 -56.05 5.92
CA ASN A 553 -13.19 -55.21 6.32
C ASN A 553 -12.70 -55.45 7.76
N GLY A 554 -13.39 -56.30 8.54
CA GLY A 554 -13.20 -56.44 9.99
C GLY A 554 -14.19 -55.58 10.80
N SER A 555 -14.61 -56.08 11.95
CA SER A 555 -15.68 -55.45 12.78
C SER A 555 -15.24 -54.14 13.45
N ARG A 556 -13.93 -53.96 13.62
CA ARG A 556 -13.25 -52.75 14.10
C ARG A 556 -11.89 -52.68 13.44
N ASP A 557 -11.50 -51.51 12.94
CA ASP A 557 -10.14 -51.25 12.48
C ASP A 557 -9.56 -49.99 13.16
N PHE A 558 -8.23 -49.95 13.25
CA PHE A 558 -7.48 -48.75 13.62
C PHE A 558 -6.12 -48.78 12.94
N GLY A 559 -5.69 -47.65 12.40
CA GLY A 559 -4.37 -47.45 11.85
C GLY A 559 -3.79 -46.11 12.27
N ILE A 560 -2.48 -46.05 12.44
CA ILE A 560 -1.72 -44.81 12.54
C ILE A 560 -0.37 -44.98 11.83
N GLU A 561 -0.02 -44.02 11.00
CA GLU A 561 1.28 -43.86 10.38
C GLU A 561 1.87 -42.50 10.77
N THR A 562 3.17 -42.45 10.98
CA THR A 562 3.93 -41.22 11.20
C THR A 562 5.18 -41.26 10.34
N THR A 563 5.40 -40.21 9.54
CA THR A 563 6.59 -40.06 8.69
C THR A 563 7.21 -38.67 8.92
N LEU A 564 8.51 -38.64 9.20
CA LEU A 564 9.31 -37.44 9.42
C LEU A 564 10.32 -37.28 8.28
N TYR A 565 10.21 -36.16 7.57
CA TYR A 565 11.13 -35.72 6.52
C TYR A 565 12.15 -34.76 7.10
N SER A 566 13.39 -34.83 6.61
CA SER A 566 14.42 -33.81 6.83
C SER A 566 14.04 -32.48 6.16
N PRO A 567 14.72 -31.39 6.55
CA PRO A 567 14.95 -30.25 5.65
C PRO A 567 15.49 -30.70 4.28
N PRO A 568 15.37 -29.86 3.24
CA PRO A 568 16.03 -30.07 1.95
C PRO A 568 17.55 -30.27 2.06
N ILE A 569 18.13 -31.04 1.14
CA ILE A 569 19.56 -31.32 1.00
C ILE A 569 19.92 -31.20 -0.48
N ASP A 570 20.96 -30.40 -0.81
CA ASP A 570 21.28 -30.01 -2.20
C ASP A 570 20.05 -29.43 -2.93
N GLU A 571 19.23 -28.68 -2.18
CA GLU A 571 17.95 -28.08 -2.51
C GLU A 571 16.82 -29.06 -2.93
N ASP A 572 17.13 -30.17 -3.61
CA ASP A 572 16.13 -31.06 -4.24
C ASP A 572 15.93 -32.44 -3.58
N TRP A 573 16.71 -32.84 -2.57
CA TRP A 573 16.52 -34.10 -1.83
C TRP A 573 15.95 -33.93 -0.42
N ARG A 574 15.21 -34.93 0.07
CA ARG A 574 14.91 -35.13 1.50
C ARG A 574 15.16 -36.58 1.91
N VAL A 575 15.65 -36.79 3.13
CA VAL A 575 15.65 -38.11 3.78
C VAL A 575 14.38 -38.20 4.63
N PHE A 576 13.69 -39.33 4.59
CA PHE A 576 12.56 -39.57 5.49
C PHE A 576 12.68 -40.88 6.28
N VAL A 577 12.13 -40.87 7.48
CA VAL A 577 11.92 -42.05 8.33
C VAL A 577 10.46 -42.12 8.74
N GLY A 578 9.89 -43.32 8.78
CA GLY A 578 8.50 -43.50 9.18
C GLY A 578 8.26 -44.78 9.96
N ALA A 579 7.16 -44.80 10.71
CA ALA A 579 6.68 -45.97 11.41
C ALA A 579 5.15 -45.97 11.42
N GLY A 580 4.55 -47.17 11.38
CA GLY A 580 3.10 -47.31 11.42
C GLY A 580 2.65 -48.58 12.14
N TYR A 581 1.40 -48.55 12.59
CA TYR A 581 0.71 -49.63 13.25
C TYR A 581 -0.75 -49.68 12.77
N ALA A 582 -1.20 -50.86 12.34
CA ALA A 582 -2.59 -51.15 12.01
C ALA A 582 -3.08 -52.39 12.78
N THR A 583 -4.37 -52.43 13.09
CA THR A 583 -5.03 -53.52 13.79
C THR A 583 -6.48 -53.68 13.30
N GLY A 584 -6.99 -54.91 13.27
CA GLY A 584 -8.36 -55.20 12.81
C GLY A 584 -8.94 -56.47 13.41
N ASP A 585 -10.20 -56.43 13.84
CA ASP A 585 -10.90 -57.54 14.50
C ASP A 585 -11.72 -58.38 13.49
N PHE A 586 -11.19 -59.53 13.07
CA PHE A 586 -11.81 -60.47 12.10
C PHE A 586 -12.40 -61.72 12.79
N GLN A 587 -13.19 -62.53 12.07
CA GLN A 587 -13.78 -63.77 12.60
C GLN A 587 -12.73 -64.78 13.10
N GLU A 588 -11.61 -64.89 12.37
CA GLU A 588 -10.47 -65.75 12.69
C GLU A 588 -9.53 -65.18 13.77
N GLY A 589 -9.74 -63.93 14.21
CA GLY A 589 -8.97 -63.27 15.27
C GLY A 589 -8.56 -61.83 14.93
N THR A 590 -7.94 -61.14 15.90
CA THR A 590 -7.41 -59.78 15.70
C THR A 590 -6.09 -59.83 14.93
N GLY A 591 -6.06 -59.25 13.73
CA GLY A 591 -4.83 -59.04 12.96
C GLY A 591 -4.08 -57.79 13.43
N HIS A 592 -2.75 -57.84 13.42
CA HIS A 592 -1.87 -56.72 13.73
C HIS A 592 -0.78 -56.57 12.66
N HIS A 593 -0.48 -55.34 12.26
CA HIS A 593 0.62 -55.01 11.35
C HIS A 593 1.42 -53.84 11.93
N ARG A 594 2.74 -53.97 12.00
CA ARG A 594 3.67 -52.91 12.39
C ARG A 594 4.72 -52.77 11.31
N PHE A 595 5.06 -51.55 10.93
CA PHE A 595 6.15 -51.32 9.99
C PHE A 595 7.03 -50.14 10.41
N GLN A 596 8.25 -50.16 9.90
CA GLN A 596 9.23 -49.09 9.96
C GLN A 596 9.81 -48.92 8.55
N ARG A 597 9.99 -47.68 8.09
CA ARG A 597 10.50 -47.34 6.77
C ARG A 597 11.57 -46.26 6.84
N VAL A 598 12.52 -46.31 5.90
CA VAL A 598 13.48 -45.24 5.65
C VAL A 598 13.62 -45.07 4.14
N GLY A 599 13.67 -43.83 3.67
CA GLY A 599 13.69 -43.54 2.25
C GLY A 599 14.31 -42.20 1.89
N LEU A 600 14.42 -41.99 0.59
CA LEU A 600 14.85 -40.76 -0.05
C LEU A 600 13.72 -40.26 -0.94
N GLU A 601 13.42 -38.99 -0.83
CA GLU A 601 12.57 -38.24 -1.76
C GLU A 601 13.47 -37.30 -2.56
N ARG A 602 13.16 -37.10 -3.84
CA ARG A 602 13.72 -36.02 -4.67
C ARG A 602 12.61 -35.27 -5.39
N ARG A 603 12.59 -33.95 -5.28
CA ARG A 603 11.59 -33.05 -5.89
C ARG A 603 12.27 -32.07 -6.83
N THR A 604 12.08 -32.26 -8.13
CA THR A 604 12.67 -31.44 -9.20
C THR A 604 11.58 -31.00 -10.17
N ARG A 605 11.85 -29.94 -10.95
CA ARG A 605 10.86 -29.20 -11.75
C ARG A 605 9.67 -29.98 -12.30
N ASP A 606 9.94 -31.00 -13.10
CA ASP A 606 8.92 -31.81 -13.76
C ASP A 606 8.79 -33.22 -13.15
N MET A 607 9.48 -33.54 -12.04
CA MET A 607 9.63 -34.91 -11.54
C MET A 607 9.82 -35.01 -10.02
N THR A 608 8.93 -35.76 -9.36
CA THR A 608 9.11 -36.30 -8.01
C THR A 608 9.53 -37.77 -8.08
N LEU A 609 10.52 -38.17 -7.28
CA LEU A 609 11.02 -39.54 -7.15
C LEU A 609 11.06 -39.93 -5.66
N GLU A 610 10.46 -41.07 -5.29
CA GLU A 610 10.57 -41.67 -3.96
C GLU A 610 11.23 -43.04 -4.06
N ALA A 611 12.18 -43.35 -3.16
CA ALA A 611 12.74 -44.68 -2.99
C ALA A 611 12.86 -45.03 -1.51
N GLU A 612 12.23 -46.12 -1.07
CA GLU A 612 12.20 -46.51 0.34
C GLU A 612 12.48 -48.01 0.54
N VAL A 613 12.98 -48.34 1.73
CA VAL A 613 13.06 -49.71 2.24
C VAL A 613 12.37 -49.80 3.60
N SER A 614 11.72 -50.93 3.85
CA SER A 614 10.84 -51.11 5.00
C SER A 614 11.03 -52.47 5.67
N ASN A 615 10.63 -52.55 6.94
CA ASN A 615 10.58 -53.77 7.73
C ASN A 615 9.21 -53.89 8.37
N HIS A 616 8.47 -54.95 8.02
CA HIS A 616 7.10 -55.21 8.43
C HIS A 616 7.04 -56.42 9.37
N SER A 617 6.21 -56.35 10.40
CA SER A 617 5.99 -57.39 11.41
C SER A 617 4.49 -57.55 11.64
N TYR A 618 3.95 -58.74 11.35
CA TYR A 618 2.51 -58.99 11.39
C TYR A 618 2.15 -60.40 11.91
N GLY A 619 2.94 -60.90 12.87
CA GLY A 619 2.73 -62.20 13.52
C GLY A 619 3.63 -63.31 12.97
N PHE A 620 3.88 -63.33 11.66
CA PHE A 620 4.70 -64.34 10.96
C PHE A 620 6.18 -63.95 10.85
N GLY A 621 6.71 -63.34 11.91
CA GLY A 621 8.06 -62.77 11.96
C GLY A 621 8.18 -61.40 11.28
N ASN A 622 9.42 -61.03 10.93
CA ASN A 622 9.73 -59.79 10.21
C ASN A 622 10.01 -60.10 8.73
N LYS A 623 9.39 -59.36 7.81
CA LYS A 623 9.69 -59.39 6.37
C LYS A 623 10.09 -58.00 5.88
N GLN A 624 11.02 -57.94 4.93
CA GLN A 624 11.50 -56.70 4.33
C GLN A 624 10.64 -56.32 3.13
N GLY A 625 10.38 -55.03 2.97
CA GLY A 625 9.72 -54.44 1.81
C GLY A 625 10.59 -53.36 1.16
N ALA A 626 10.20 -52.96 -0.05
CA ALA A 626 10.83 -51.85 -0.76
C ALA A 626 9.85 -51.23 -1.76
N ARG A 627 9.88 -49.91 -1.90
CA ARG A 627 9.05 -49.17 -2.85
C ARG A 627 9.91 -48.20 -3.65
N LEU A 628 9.63 -48.12 -4.95
CA LEU A 628 10.13 -47.09 -5.85
C LEU A 628 8.92 -46.43 -6.52
N ALA A 629 8.78 -45.10 -6.40
CA ALA A 629 7.70 -44.36 -7.03
C ALA A 629 8.23 -43.15 -7.80
N ILE A 630 7.56 -42.82 -8.91
CA ILE A 630 7.86 -41.66 -9.74
C ILE A 630 6.55 -40.98 -10.16
N ALA A 631 6.53 -39.65 -10.07
CA ALA A 631 5.52 -38.81 -10.69
C ALA A 631 6.23 -37.80 -11.59
N ARG A 632 5.71 -37.60 -12.80
CA ARG A 632 6.29 -36.69 -13.79
C ARG A 632 5.23 -35.87 -14.51
N ASP A 633 5.35 -34.57 -14.45
CA ASP A 633 4.51 -33.61 -15.16
C ASP A 633 5.10 -33.40 -16.58
N ILE A 634 4.21 -33.29 -17.58
CA ILE A 634 4.56 -33.10 -18.99
C ILE A 634 4.37 -31.63 -19.37
N ASP A 635 3.25 -31.08 -18.91
CA ASP A 635 2.84 -29.69 -19.03
C ASP A 635 1.91 -29.37 -17.84
N ASP A 636 1.28 -28.20 -17.82
CA ASP A 636 0.37 -27.78 -16.75
C ASP A 636 -0.92 -28.60 -16.64
N HIS A 637 -1.22 -29.46 -17.63
CA HIS A 637 -2.42 -30.28 -17.69
C HIS A 637 -2.11 -31.75 -17.40
N TRP A 638 -1.05 -32.31 -17.99
CA TRP A 638 -0.77 -33.75 -17.95
C TRP A 638 0.34 -34.13 -16.98
N GLN A 639 0.04 -35.07 -16.08
CA GLN A 639 1.03 -35.78 -15.26
C GLN A 639 0.83 -37.29 -15.43
N TYR A 640 1.93 -38.04 -15.45
CA TYR A 640 1.91 -39.50 -15.36
C TYR A 640 2.82 -39.96 -14.24
N GLY A 641 2.65 -41.20 -13.80
CA GLY A 641 3.52 -41.77 -12.78
C GLY A 641 3.17 -43.20 -12.42
N GLY A 642 3.80 -43.71 -11.38
CA GLY A 642 3.55 -45.05 -10.86
C GLY A 642 4.46 -45.43 -9.70
N SER A 643 4.13 -46.55 -9.06
CA SER A 643 4.95 -47.22 -8.04
C SER A 643 5.24 -48.67 -8.41
N LEU A 644 6.36 -49.19 -7.91
CA LEU A 644 6.68 -50.62 -7.84
C LEU A 644 6.95 -50.96 -6.38
N GLU A 645 6.32 -52.02 -5.87
CA GLU A 645 6.26 -52.34 -4.44
C GLU A 645 6.52 -53.83 -4.20
N TYR A 646 7.62 -54.12 -3.52
CA TYR A 646 7.89 -55.43 -2.91
C TYR A 646 7.40 -55.40 -1.46
N LEU A 647 6.51 -56.34 -1.10
CA LEU A 647 5.71 -56.32 0.13
C LEU A 647 4.88 -55.02 0.25
N SER A 648 3.90 -54.86 -0.64
CA SER A 648 3.08 -53.65 -0.77
C SER A 648 2.27 -53.34 0.49
N ALA A 649 2.26 -52.06 0.86
CA ALA A 649 1.44 -51.52 1.94
C ALA A 649 -0.08 -51.63 1.66
N GLN A 650 -0.48 -51.84 0.39
CA GLN A 650 -1.86 -52.07 0.00
C GLN A 650 -2.33 -53.53 0.24
N THR A 651 -1.47 -54.42 0.74
CA THR A 651 -1.88 -55.78 1.13
C THR A 651 -2.95 -55.71 2.23
N PRO A 652 -4.16 -56.27 2.05
CA PRO A 652 -5.21 -56.22 3.06
C PRO A 652 -4.76 -56.83 4.40
N LEU A 653 -5.08 -56.17 5.52
CA LEU A 653 -4.66 -56.63 6.85
C LEU A 653 -5.13 -58.05 7.17
N ARG A 654 -6.30 -58.45 6.64
CA ARG A 654 -6.84 -59.82 6.76
C ARG A 654 -6.02 -60.87 5.98
N ALA A 655 -5.44 -60.48 4.84
CA ALA A 655 -4.53 -61.32 4.08
C ALA A 655 -3.19 -61.49 4.84
N LEU A 656 -2.63 -60.40 5.37
CA LEU A 656 -1.42 -60.44 6.21
C LEU A 656 -1.62 -61.33 7.45
N ASN A 657 -2.80 -61.27 8.09
CA ASN A 657 -3.18 -62.14 9.22
C ASN A 657 -3.17 -63.65 8.87
N SER A 658 -3.11 -64.01 7.58
CA SER A 658 -3.03 -65.38 7.05
C SER A 658 -1.66 -65.72 6.41
N ASP A 659 -0.64 -64.90 6.67
CA ASP A 659 0.67 -64.84 5.98
C ASP A 659 0.62 -64.67 4.44
N ILE A 660 -0.47 -64.10 3.93
CA ILE A 660 -0.59 -63.76 2.51
C ILE A 660 -0.07 -62.34 2.29
N THR A 661 0.94 -62.20 1.44
CA THR A 661 1.65 -60.95 1.13
C THR A 661 1.50 -60.61 -0.35
N ALA A 662 1.21 -59.35 -0.69
CA ALA A 662 1.21 -58.91 -2.09
C ALA A 662 2.51 -58.19 -2.47
N ASN A 663 3.01 -58.47 -3.67
CA ASN A 663 3.90 -57.59 -4.43
C ASN A 663 3.05 -56.90 -5.51
N GLY A 664 3.41 -55.71 -5.96
CA GLY A 664 2.63 -55.06 -7.00
C GLY A 664 3.21 -53.75 -7.49
N GLY A 665 2.34 -52.94 -8.06
CA GLY A 665 2.65 -51.58 -8.45
C GLY A 665 1.39 -50.81 -8.79
N SER A 666 1.57 -49.54 -9.13
CA SER A 666 0.53 -48.69 -9.68
C SER A 666 1.07 -47.95 -10.89
N GLY A 667 0.22 -47.63 -11.86
CA GLY A 667 0.49 -46.69 -12.94
C GLY A 667 -0.68 -45.73 -13.08
N PHE A 668 -0.43 -44.44 -13.26
CA PHE A 668 -1.48 -43.44 -13.37
C PHE A 668 -1.21 -42.40 -14.46
N ILE A 669 -2.31 -41.82 -14.96
CA ILE A 669 -2.33 -40.59 -15.76
C ILE A 669 -3.35 -39.64 -15.12
N ARG A 670 -2.92 -38.40 -14.85
CA ARG A 670 -3.73 -37.27 -14.38
C ARG A 670 -3.84 -36.26 -15.53
N TRP A 671 -5.06 -35.83 -15.82
CA TRP A 671 -5.33 -34.64 -16.63
C TRP A 671 -6.05 -33.60 -15.76
N ARG A 672 -5.42 -32.45 -15.58
CA ARG A 672 -6.00 -31.25 -14.98
C ARG A 672 -6.34 -30.29 -16.11
N ALA A 673 -7.53 -29.69 -16.09
CA ALA A 673 -7.82 -28.56 -16.97
C ALA A 673 -7.34 -27.24 -16.35
N ASN A 674 -7.56 -27.12 -15.03
CA ASN A 674 -7.33 -25.94 -14.19
C ASN A 674 -7.64 -26.31 -12.71
N GLU A 675 -7.68 -25.32 -11.83
CA GLU A 675 -8.00 -25.44 -10.40
C GLU A 675 -9.35 -26.11 -10.06
N SER A 676 -10.31 -26.11 -11.00
CA SER A 676 -11.68 -26.59 -10.79
C SER A 676 -11.98 -27.94 -11.46
N ARG A 677 -11.17 -28.42 -12.40
CA ARG A 677 -11.41 -29.67 -13.13
C ARG A 677 -10.17 -30.55 -13.21
N GLU A 678 -10.27 -31.76 -12.65
CA GLU A 678 -9.22 -32.78 -12.72
C GLU A 678 -9.82 -34.18 -12.93
N TRP A 679 -9.13 -35.02 -13.69
CA TRP A 679 -9.41 -36.43 -13.90
C TRP A 679 -8.14 -37.25 -13.71
N ARG A 680 -8.23 -38.41 -13.06
CA ARG A 680 -7.11 -39.32 -12.79
C ARG A 680 -7.54 -40.75 -13.05
N LEU A 681 -6.86 -41.41 -13.99
CA LEU A 681 -6.97 -42.85 -14.20
C LEU A 681 -5.75 -43.53 -13.59
N ALA A 682 -5.97 -44.47 -12.67
CA ALA A 682 -4.95 -45.33 -12.11
C ALA A 682 -5.26 -46.81 -12.41
N VAL A 683 -4.20 -47.62 -12.59
CA VAL A 683 -4.27 -49.07 -12.75
C VAL A 683 -3.22 -49.71 -11.84
N SER A 684 -3.64 -50.62 -10.96
CA SER A 684 -2.82 -51.24 -9.92
C SER A 684 -2.83 -52.77 -10.07
N PRO A 685 -1.82 -53.36 -10.74
CA PRO A 685 -1.61 -54.81 -10.72
C PRO A 685 -0.89 -55.25 -9.43
N SER A 686 -1.37 -56.33 -8.81
CA SER A 686 -0.71 -56.98 -7.67
C SER A 686 -0.77 -58.51 -7.75
N HIS A 687 0.24 -59.17 -7.17
CA HIS A 687 0.45 -60.60 -7.13
C HIS A 687 0.64 -61.04 -5.68
N PHE A 688 -0.28 -61.86 -5.19
CA PHE A 688 -0.34 -62.35 -3.82
C PHE A 688 0.40 -63.68 -3.68
N SER A 689 1.02 -63.95 -2.52
CA SER A 689 1.76 -65.19 -2.25
C SER A 689 0.89 -66.47 -2.24
N ASP A 690 -0.44 -66.33 -2.21
CA ASP A 690 -1.39 -67.42 -2.43
C ASP A 690 -1.52 -67.80 -3.92
N GLY A 691 -0.95 -67.03 -4.85
CA GLY A 691 -1.06 -67.20 -6.29
C GLY A 691 -2.27 -66.50 -6.93
N ASN A 692 -2.94 -65.58 -6.23
CA ASN A 692 -3.91 -64.66 -6.80
C ASN A 692 -3.20 -63.51 -7.53
N ASN A 693 -3.71 -63.14 -8.70
CA ASN A 693 -3.30 -61.95 -9.44
C ASN A 693 -4.50 -61.02 -9.50
N ARG A 694 -4.35 -59.82 -8.93
CA ARG A 694 -5.35 -58.76 -8.93
C ARG A 694 -4.94 -57.69 -9.92
N VAL A 695 -5.91 -57.15 -10.65
CA VAL A 695 -5.75 -55.89 -11.38
C VAL A 695 -6.93 -55.00 -11.01
N GLU A 696 -6.65 -53.88 -10.36
CA GLU A 696 -7.61 -52.83 -10.06
C GLU A 696 -7.42 -51.66 -11.04
N ALA A 697 -8.52 -51.03 -11.47
CA ALA A 697 -8.52 -49.80 -12.23
C ALA A 697 -9.51 -48.81 -11.60
N LEU A 698 -9.06 -47.57 -11.41
CA LEU A 698 -9.81 -46.53 -10.73
C LEU A 698 -9.74 -45.24 -11.55
N LEU A 699 -10.89 -44.75 -12.00
CA LEU A 699 -11.05 -43.42 -12.58
C LEU A 699 -11.70 -42.52 -11.54
N THR A 700 -11.00 -41.47 -11.11
CA THR A 700 -11.59 -40.37 -10.35
C THR A 700 -11.68 -39.11 -11.21
N GLY A 701 -12.71 -38.30 -10.96
CA GLY A 701 -12.92 -36.99 -11.58
C GLY A 701 -13.50 -36.00 -10.59
N ARG A 702 -13.15 -34.72 -10.75
CA ARG A 702 -13.66 -33.58 -9.97
C ARG A 702 -14.02 -32.43 -10.90
N GLU A 703 -15.15 -31.78 -10.64
CA GLU A 703 -15.69 -30.65 -11.40
C GLU A 703 -16.29 -29.61 -10.45
N GLY A 704 -15.68 -28.42 -10.38
CA GLY A 704 -16.17 -27.30 -9.59
C GLY A 704 -17.38 -26.63 -10.21
N VAL A 705 -18.54 -26.75 -9.55
CA VAL A 705 -19.82 -26.18 -10.03
C VAL A 705 -20.24 -24.91 -9.31
N TYR A 706 -19.63 -24.60 -8.16
CA TYR A 706 -19.78 -23.32 -7.48
C TYR A 706 -18.49 -22.95 -6.72
N ARG A 707 -18.05 -21.70 -6.87
CA ARG A 707 -16.98 -21.10 -6.07
C ARG A 707 -17.43 -19.72 -5.59
N ALA A 708 -17.15 -19.45 -4.34
CA ALA A 708 -17.20 -18.15 -3.68
C ALA A 708 -16.13 -18.16 -2.57
N PRO A 709 -15.68 -17.00 -2.05
CA PRO A 709 -14.58 -16.92 -1.08
C PRO A 709 -14.74 -17.86 0.12
N GLY A 710 -15.93 -17.88 0.73
CA GLY A 710 -16.24 -18.75 1.87
C GLY A 710 -16.84 -20.12 1.53
N LEU A 711 -17.24 -20.39 0.28
CA LEU A 711 -18.03 -21.60 -0.06
C LEU A 711 -17.67 -22.17 -1.44
N GLN A 712 -17.37 -23.47 -1.47
CA GLN A 712 -17.02 -24.19 -2.68
C GLN A 712 -17.82 -25.49 -2.79
N VAL A 713 -18.29 -25.82 -4.00
CA VAL A 713 -19.01 -27.05 -4.30
C VAL A 713 -18.41 -27.74 -5.52
N ASP A 714 -17.90 -28.95 -5.29
CA ASP A 714 -17.31 -29.83 -6.30
C ASP A 714 -18.20 -31.07 -6.50
N LEU A 715 -18.58 -31.35 -7.74
CA LEU A 715 -19.06 -32.66 -8.14
C LEU A 715 -17.86 -33.59 -8.31
N GLY A 716 -17.93 -34.77 -7.71
CA GLY A 716 -16.97 -35.84 -7.91
C GLY A 716 -17.58 -37.03 -8.64
N LEU A 717 -16.74 -37.83 -9.29
CA LEU A 717 -17.11 -39.14 -9.82
C LEU A 717 -15.97 -40.12 -9.54
N GLU A 718 -16.31 -41.24 -8.92
CA GLU A 718 -15.45 -42.41 -8.81
C GLU A 718 -16.03 -43.55 -9.66
N VAL A 719 -15.21 -44.19 -10.48
CA VAL A 719 -15.53 -45.42 -11.21
C VAL A 719 -14.40 -46.42 -10.99
N GLY A 720 -14.67 -47.48 -10.23
CA GLY A 720 -13.72 -48.54 -9.90
C GLY A 720 -14.06 -49.87 -10.55
N THR A 721 -13.07 -50.69 -10.82
CA THR A 721 -13.25 -52.10 -11.19
C THR A 721 -12.01 -52.91 -10.82
N SER A 722 -12.22 -54.11 -10.29
CA SER A 722 -11.18 -55.10 -10.07
C SER A 722 -11.44 -56.38 -10.87
N HIS A 723 -10.38 -57.12 -11.15
CA HIS A 723 -10.43 -58.51 -11.58
C HIS A 723 -9.39 -59.33 -10.83
N ASN A 724 -9.78 -60.50 -10.35
CA ASN A 724 -8.93 -61.41 -9.57
C ASN A 724 -8.85 -62.80 -10.23
N SER A 725 -7.63 -63.36 -10.33
CA SER A 725 -7.41 -64.67 -10.95
C SER A 725 -7.75 -65.85 -10.03
N LYS A 726 -7.90 -65.59 -8.72
CA LYS A 726 -8.54 -66.46 -7.72
C LYS A 726 -9.69 -65.69 -7.07
N SER A 727 -10.53 -66.38 -6.30
CA SER A 727 -11.73 -65.79 -5.68
C SER A 727 -12.37 -66.78 -4.71
N ASP A 728 -12.65 -67.98 -5.23
CA ASP A 728 -13.09 -69.10 -4.43
C ASP A 728 -11.91 -69.59 -3.56
N ASP A 729 -12.13 -69.77 -2.24
CA ASP A 729 -11.17 -70.24 -1.22
C ASP A 729 -9.95 -69.31 -0.94
N VAL A 730 -10.20 -68.05 -0.55
CA VAL A 730 -9.20 -67.15 0.06
C VAL A 730 -9.76 -66.40 1.30
N PRO A 731 -8.92 -66.00 2.28
CA PRO A 731 -9.38 -65.43 3.56
C PRO A 731 -9.63 -63.91 3.57
N TYR A 732 -9.57 -63.23 2.41
CA TYR A 732 -9.72 -61.77 2.29
C TYR A 732 -10.69 -61.41 1.16
N PHE A 733 -11.19 -60.17 1.14
CA PHE A 733 -12.15 -59.74 0.12
C PHE A 733 -11.56 -59.84 -1.29
N ASN A 734 -12.15 -60.67 -2.15
CA ASN A 734 -11.54 -61.07 -3.41
C ASN A 734 -12.56 -61.44 -4.51
N PRO A 735 -13.43 -60.50 -4.94
CA PRO A 735 -14.44 -60.77 -5.98
C PRO A 735 -13.78 -61.15 -7.31
N LYS A 736 -14.35 -62.13 -8.04
CA LYS A 736 -13.89 -62.54 -9.39
C LYS A 736 -13.70 -61.35 -10.31
N SER A 737 -14.67 -60.44 -10.29
CA SER A 737 -14.58 -59.09 -10.82
C SER A 737 -15.69 -58.25 -10.22
N ASP A 738 -15.44 -56.97 -9.99
CA ASP A 738 -16.44 -56.00 -9.52
C ASP A 738 -16.42 -54.71 -10.36
N PHE A 739 -17.43 -53.88 -10.15
CA PHE A 739 -17.59 -52.59 -10.80
C PHE A 739 -18.37 -51.62 -9.90
N SER A 740 -17.77 -50.48 -9.56
CA SER A 740 -18.38 -49.40 -8.79
C SER A 740 -18.58 -48.15 -9.65
N VAL A 741 -19.68 -47.43 -9.40
CA VAL A 741 -19.88 -46.06 -9.89
C VAL A 741 -20.46 -45.24 -8.75
N LEU A 742 -19.68 -44.28 -8.24
CA LEU A 742 -20.07 -43.42 -7.11
C LEU A 742 -19.88 -41.94 -7.49
N PRO A 743 -20.94 -41.26 -8.00
CA PRO A 743 -20.95 -39.81 -8.05
C PRO A 743 -21.07 -39.24 -6.64
N THR A 744 -20.35 -38.14 -6.38
CA THR A 744 -20.34 -37.44 -5.10
C THR A 744 -20.57 -35.94 -5.26
N VAL A 745 -21.03 -35.30 -4.19
CA VAL A 745 -21.05 -33.85 -4.01
C VAL A 745 -20.21 -33.54 -2.78
N ASN A 746 -19.24 -32.66 -2.93
CA ASN A 746 -18.32 -32.24 -1.87
C ASN A 746 -18.48 -30.74 -1.67
N ILE A 747 -18.75 -30.31 -0.44
CA ILE A 747 -18.99 -28.91 -0.08
C ILE A 747 -17.95 -28.51 0.98
N ASN A 748 -17.09 -27.56 0.64
CA ASN A 748 -16.12 -26.97 1.57
C ASN A 748 -16.57 -25.55 1.95
N HIS A 749 -16.73 -25.29 3.24
CA HIS A 749 -17.22 -24.03 3.79
C HIS A 749 -16.19 -23.50 4.80
N VAL A 750 -15.56 -22.36 4.48
CA VAL A 750 -14.62 -21.67 5.36
C VAL A 750 -15.41 -21.00 6.50
N LEU A 751 -15.07 -21.34 7.74
CA LEU A 751 -15.66 -20.82 8.96
C LEU A 751 -14.91 -19.61 9.53
N TYR A 752 -13.62 -19.51 9.20
CA TYR A 752 -12.74 -18.42 9.61
C TYR A 752 -11.53 -18.36 8.69
N HIS A 753 -11.13 -17.14 8.28
CA HIS A 753 -9.86 -16.89 7.62
C HIS A 753 -9.22 -15.60 8.15
N ARG A 754 -7.90 -15.62 8.35
CA ARG A 754 -7.09 -14.43 8.64
C ARG A 754 -5.62 -14.71 8.27
N TYR A 755 -5.10 -14.04 7.24
CA TYR A 755 -3.76 -14.30 6.70
C TYR A 755 -3.49 -15.81 6.54
N GLU A 756 -2.40 -16.35 7.07
CA GLU A 756 -1.99 -17.75 6.95
C GLU A 756 -2.75 -18.71 7.90
N THR A 757 -3.90 -18.29 8.43
CA THR A 757 -4.76 -19.12 9.28
C THR A 757 -6.12 -19.31 8.62
N SER A 758 -6.60 -20.55 8.55
CA SER A 758 -7.99 -20.82 8.18
C SER A 758 -8.58 -22.01 8.93
N TRP A 759 -9.91 -22.02 9.04
CA TRP A 759 -10.69 -23.14 9.55
C TRP A 759 -11.84 -23.36 8.57
N SER A 760 -12.01 -24.59 8.09
CA SER A 760 -13.14 -24.97 7.25
C SER A 760 -13.83 -26.22 7.77
N GLN A 761 -15.07 -26.40 7.32
CA GLN A 761 -15.82 -27.65 7.45
C GLN A 761 -16.16 -28.21 6.07
N GLN A 762 -16.17 -29.53 5.98
CA GLN A 762 -16.36 -30.26 4.74
C GLN A 762 -17.57 -31.19 4.90
N PHE A 763 -18.47 -31.17 3.92
CA PHE A 763 -19.58 -32.12 3.81
C PHE A 763 -19.43 -32.91 2.53
N GLN A 764 -19.65 -34.22 2.61
CA GLN A 764 -19.60 -35.14 1.47
C GLN A 764 -20.90 -35.94 1.43
N ALA A 765 -21.45 -36.11 0.23
CA ALA A 765 -22.58 -36.99 -0.02
C ALA A 765 -22.38 -37.73 -1.35
N GLY A 766 -22.70 -39.03 -1.40
CA GLY A 766 -22.60 -39.83 -2.61
C GLY A 766 -23.69 -40.90 -2.67
N ALA A 767 -24.16 -41.18 -3.88
CA ALA A 767 -25.18 -42.20 -4.13
C ALA A 767 -24.88 -42.90 -5.45
N GLY A 768 -24.57 -44.18 -5.40
CA GLY A 768 -23.97 -44.92 -6.50
C GLY A 768 -24.44 -46.37 -6.60
N THR A 769 -23.74 -47.16 -7.41
CA THR A 769 -23.95 -48.60 -7.54
C THR A 769 -22.65 -49.37 -7.38
N TYR A 770 -22.78 -50.61 -6.89
CA TYR A 770 -21.73 -51.60 -6.86
C TYR A 770 -22.28 -52.91 -7.42
N SER A 771 -21.53 -53.53 -8.32
CA SER A 771 -21.88 -54.78 -8.99
C SER A 771 -20.73 -55.77 -8.84
N GLN A 772 -21.02 -56.96 -8.34
CA GLN A 772 -20.04 -58.02 -8.13
C GLN A 772 -20.43 -59.25 -8.94
N ARG A 773 -19.45 -59.85 -9.62
CA ARG A 773 -19.66 -61.08 -10.39
C ARG A 773 -20.11 -62.23 -9.49
N ASP A 774 -21.06 -63.01 -10.00
CA ASP A 774 -21.80 -64.08 -9.30
C ASP A 774 -22.78 -63.58 -8.22
N HIS A 775 -22.92 -62.25 -8.02
CA HIS A 775 -23.88 -61.60 -7.13
C HIS A 775 -24.72 -60.53 -7.87
N GLY A 776 -25.65 -59.87 -7.17
CA GLY A 776 -26.50 -58.81 -7.74
C GLY A 776 -25.91 -57.40 -7.60
N THR A 777 -26.26 -56.50 -8.51
CA THR A 777 -25.99 -55.05 -8.37
C THR A 777 -26.82 -54.47 -7.23
N GLY A 778 -26.18 -53.70 -6.34
CA GLY A 778 -26.85 -52.98 -5.26
C GLY A 778 -26.42 -51.52 -5.15
N GLY A 779 -27.24 -50.71 -4.46
CA GLY A 779 -26.98 -49.29 -4.27
C GLY A 779 -25.95 -49.03 -3.16
N VAL A 780 -25.01 -48.11 -3.45
CA VAL A 780 -24.02 -47.56 -2.52
C VAL A 780 -24.51 -46.20 -2.02
N GLY A 781 -24.32 -45.92 -0.73
CA GLY A 781 -24.55 -44.59 -0.16
C GLY A 781 -23.35 -44.15 0.68
N LEU A 782 -22.96 -42.88 0.55
CA LEU A 782 -21.86 -42.25 1.26
C LEU A 782 -22.34 -40.93 1.88
N LEU A 783 -22.04 -40.72 3.17
CA LEU A 783 -22.20 -39.43 3.86
C LEU A 783 -20.93 -39.15 4.66
N GLY A 784 -20.44 -37.92 4.65
CA GLY A 784 -19.26 -37.51 5.41
C GLY A 784 -19.38 -36.10 5.96
N TYR A 785 -18.84 -35.88 7.16
CA TYR A 785 -18.64 -34.57 7.76
C TYR A 785 -17.23 -34.48 8.36
N GLY A 786 -16.53 -33.41 8.03
CA GLY A 786 -15.18 -33.17 8.55
C GLY A 786 -14.89 -31.70 8.79
N GLN A 787 -13.73 -31.44 9.38
CA GLN A 787 -13.17 -30.11 9.58
C GLN A 787 -11.67 -30.12 9.25
N ARG A 788 -11.15 -28.98 8.79
CA ARG A 788 -9.72 -28.78 8.53
C ARG A 788 -9.29 -27.43 9.09
N TYR A 789 -8.14 -27.39 9.75
CA TYR A 789 -7.58 -26.20 10.36
C TYR A 789 -6.12 -26.05 9.92
N SER A 790 -5.76 -24.88 9.42
CA SER A 790 -4.39 -24.51 9.07
C SER A 790 -3.94 -23.26 9.83
N TRP A 791 -2.65 -23.19 10.15
CA TRP A 791 -2.07 -22.13 10.96
C TRP A 791 -0.62 -21.82 10.54
N ASN A 792 -0.40 -20.56 10.16
CA ASN A 792 0.90 -19.92 9.98
C ASN A 792 1.81 -20.62 8.94
N ASP A 793 1.21 -21.20 7.90
CA ASP A 793 1.83 -22.05 6.84
C ASP A 793 2.54 -23.34 7.31
N VAL A 794 2.64 -23.56 8.63
CA VAL A 794 3.47 -24.62 9.24
C VAL A 794 2.68 -25.72 9.90
N PHE A 795 1.42 -25.51 10.26
CA PHE A 795 0.59 -26.53 10.90
C PHE A 795 -0.72 -26.68 10.14
N GLU A 796 -1.07 -27.92 9.82
CA GLU A 796 -2.36 -28.28 9.25
C GLU A 796 -2.87 -29.56 9.92
N VAL A 797 -4.16 -29.61 10.25
CA VAL A 797 -4.82 -30.79 10.79
C VAL A 797 -6.24 -30.92 10.22
N GLY A 798 -6.58 -32.12 9.78
CA GLY A 798 -7.90 -32.49 9.28
C GLY A 798 -8.51 -33.64 10.07
N GLY A 799 -9.84 -33.72 10.06
CA GLY A 799 -10.58 -34.85 10.58
C GLY A 799 -11.89 -35.04 9.81
N LEU A 800 -12.11 -36.23 9.25
CA LEU A 800 -13.29 -36.58 8.44
C LEU A 800 -13.96 -37.83 9.01
N LEU A 801 -15.20 -37.69 9.47
CA LEU A 801 -16.06 -38.80 9.85
C LEU A 801 -16.97 -39.15 8.67
N SER A 802 -16.84 -40.36 8.13
CA SER A 802 -17.67 -40.87 7.03
C SER A 802 -18.45 -42.12 7.40
N VAL A 803 -19.60 -42.29 6.76
CA VAL A 803 -20.41 -43.50 6.75
C VAL A 803 -20.60 -43.92 5.31
N ILE A 804 -20.14 -45.12 4.95
CA ILE A 804 -20.40 -45.74 3.65
C ILE A 804 -21.18 -47.04 3.84
N ASN A 805 -22.29 -47.17 3.12
CA ASN A 805 -23.08 -48.39 3.04
C ASN A 805 -22.95 -48.99 1.64
N ARG A 806 -22.42 -50.21 1.54
CA ARG A 806 -22.28 -50.94 0.27
C ARG A 806 -22.47 -52.45 0.45
N PRO A 807 -22.94 -53.17 -0.58
CA PRO A 807 -23.01 -54.62 -0.52
C PRO A 807 -21.66 -55.27 -0.84
N TYR A 808 -21.27 -56.28 -0.07
CA TYR A 808 -20.19 -57.22 -0.36
C TYR A 808 -20.77 -58.63 -0.36
N ASP A 809 -20.41 -59.47 -1.35
CA ASP A 809 -20.87 -60.86 -1.43
C ASP A 809 -22.42 -61.02 -1.38
N GLY A 810 -23.15 -59.94 -1.70
CA GLY A 810 -24.61 -59.83 -1.66
C GLY A 810 -25.19 -59.23 -0.36
N ASP A 811 -24.46 -59.28 0.75
CA ASP A 811 -24.89 -58.73 2.04
C ASP A 811 -24.49 -57.26 2.19
N ARG A 812 -25.31 -56.45 2.88
CA ARG A 812 -24.97 -55.04 3.14
C ARG A 812 -24.06 -54.89 4.36
N GLU A 813 -22.95 -54.19 4.15
CA GLU A 813 -22.07 -53.68 5.20
C GLU A 813 -22.21 -52.15 5.31
N THR A 814 -22.06 -51.63 6.52
CA THR A 814 -22.00 -50.20 6.81
C THR A 814 -20.73 -49.91 7.58
N ASP A 815 -19.76 -49.27 6.95
CA ASP A 815 -18.52 -48.81 7.57
C ASP A 815 -18.69 -47.37 8.08
N LEU A 816 -18.48 -47.16 9.37
CA LEU A 816 -18.36 -45.87 10.04
C LEU A 816 -16.88 -45.63 10.34
N ARG A 817 -16.23 -44.71 9.63
CA ARG A 817 -14.78 -44.48 9.68
C ARG A 817 -14.48 -43.02 10.03
N LEU A 818 -13.59 -42.81 11.00
CA LEU A 818 -12.93 -41.53 11.25
C LEU A 818 -11.53 -41.58 10.63
N LEU A 819 -11.20 -40.60 9.80
CA LEU A 819 -9.84 -40.32 9.34
C LEU A 819 -9.37 -39.00 10.00
N VAL A 820 -8.11 -38.93 10.39
CA VAL A 820 -7.44 -37.74 10.93
C VAL A 820 -6.07 -37.63 10.27
N ASP A 821 -5.77 -36.48 9.69
CA ASP A 821 -4.47 -36.17 9.08
C ASP A 821 -3.85 -34.94 9.73
N LEU A 822 -2.52 -34.89 9.81
CA LEU A 822 -1.77 -33.78 10.39
C LEU A 822 -0.44 -33.61 9.66
N THR A 823 -0.14 -32.37 9.28
CA THR A 823 1.18 -31.96 8.78
C THR A 823 1.73 -30.85 9.66
N TYR A 824 2.98 -30.98 10.12
CA TYR A 824 3.65 -29.99 10.94
C TYR A 824 5.09 -29.75 10.48
N ARG A 825 5.44 -28.48 10.26
CA ARG A 825 6.76 -27.99 9.83
C ARG A 825 7.45 -27.22 10.96
N PHE A 826 8.76 -27.48 11.14
CA PHE A 826 9.55 -26.94 12.24
C PHE A 826 11.06 -26.89 11.96
#